data_AF-A0A1K2IWJ6-F1
#
_entry.id   AF-A0A1K2IWJ6-F1
#
_cell.length_a   1.000
_cell.length_b   1.000
_cell.length_c   1.000
_cell.angle_alpha   90.00
_cell.angle_beta   90.00
_cell.angle_gamma   90.00
#
_symmetry.space_group_name_H-M   'P 1'
#
loop_
_entity.id
_entity.type
_entity.pdbx_description
1 polymer ?
#
loop_
_entity_poly.entity_id
_entity_poly.type
_entity_poly.pdbx_seq_one_letter_code
_entity_poly.pdbx_strand_id
1 'polypeptide(L)'
;MEKSNQIFQTNNKKRWRNVQWGTRIFIFIAILLFLALGVMMKLDKSPKIPFKEDYKSIITAAKPYLQENKISKEYKGFRSFISEKTIHTNLSKIEKARAERLKNQNRSWSQFPGGIRSAFYVAWDPQSLMSLKRNIKHINLVFPEWFFLDPKTGDLKTNVDTEGYKIIKRTGVAAMPILSNNSDREFRSEGLGKVLKSPQLRTKLIQKLAQECVKLHFKGINIDFEDMNLDSDEFLIDFMQELSLTFKQNNLLVAMDVMTDNDDYNIEKLNPYVDYFVLMAYDEYSSDSDAGPISSQKWIEAQTGKILKKTTPNKVILGLGAYGYDWSTNKDDNTSVTYMQAITKAHASKSYINFNDDTFNLNYSYTDSNKNVHTVFFNDATSIFNTMRFSSEYPLAGTAIWRLGSEDSRVWSFYDKDLSSAGMQKFSFKTLENVKGQTMVDYIGDGEVLDVLNTPHDGKISLEVDPKEKIITDENYVTYPSSYEVKKYGSAPQKELVLTFDDGPDETYTPQVLDVLSKYHVPAAFFLIGLNAEKNLPLVKRIYREGHEIGNHTFTHENVAKVSPQRALLELKLTRLLIECITGHSTILFRAPYNADSEPTTSEEIIPVALARQQNYLDIGESIDPEDWQPGIKADQIVQRVLAGIKQERGNIILLHDAGGDTREETIKALKILIPMLQKQGYHFTNLASILHKSKNELMPEIPKTRSYYVMQLNLVLATVIYGISHFLVALFTIFIGLGLIRLLLMAYWAIKERKKEKKLGNFPVLESYPKVSIIVPAYNEEVNIVSSLKNLLKQTYPNFDIIMVDDGSKDLTYEKANTEFSDHPKLKIFSKTNGGKATALNFGISQTDAEYVVCIDADTKLEQDAVKHLIGRFLNADPEEKIAAVAGNVKVGNQVNWLTKWQAIEYTTSQNFDRLAYANINAITVIPGAIGAFKKAVIHEVGGYSSDTLAEDCDITVKILREGYTVANENRAVAVTEAPETVKQFLKQRFRWTYGIMQMFWKQRQTFFNPKYKGLGLWAMPNILLFQYIIPFFSPLADVIMFFGILSGNGEKIFSYYLLFLLVDASLAIVAFMMQREKLVNLLYVIPQRFGYRWLMYIVLFRSLRKALKGEMQSWGFLKRTGNVKEITTS
;
A
#
# COMPACT_ATOMS: atom_id res chain seq x y z
N MET A 1 -69.47 -14.51 -24.33
CA MET A 1 -68.21 -13.94 -23.82
C MET A 1 -67.12 -14.99 -23.99
N GLU A 2 -66.22 -14.81 -24.95
CA GLU A 2 -65.03 -15.65 -25.07
C GLU A 2 -64.21 -15.56 -23.78
N LYS A 3 -63.73 -16.71 -23.26
CA LYS A 3 -62.82 -16.74 -22.11
C LYS A 3 -61.50 -16.06 -22.50
N SER A 4 -61.43 -14.75 -22.27
CA SER A 4 -60.20 -13.98 -22.44
C SER A 4 -59.12 -14.54 -21.51
N ASN A 5 -58.07 -15.10 -22.09
CA ASN A 5 -56.89 -15.52 -21.33
C ASN A 5 -56.26 -14.31 -20.64
N GLN A 6 -55.76 -14.48 -19.41
CA GLN A 6 -55.05 -13.40 -18.71
C GLN A 6 -53.75 -13.03 -19.45
N ILE A 7 -53.32 -11.76 -19.33
CA ILE A 7 -52.03 -11.34 -19.87
C ILE A 7 -50.90 -12.16 -19.23
N PHE A 8 -49.96 -12.63 -20.08
CA PHE A 8 -48.91 -13.62 -19.82
C PHE A 8 -49.34 -15.09 -19.75
N GLN A 9 -50.63 -15.41 -19.65
CA GLN A 9 -51.08 -16.81 -19.62
C GLN A 9 -50.63 -17.54 -20.89
N THR A 10 -50.00 -18.70 -20.72
CA THR A 10 -49.65 -19.57 -21.85
C THR A 10 -49.82 -21.03 -21.48
N ASN A 11 -50.30 -21.83 -22.42
CA ASN A 11 -50.37 -23.28 -22.26
C ASN A 11 -49.02 -23.95 -22.62
N ASN A 12 -48.06 -23.20 -23.17
CA ASN A 12 -46.78 -23.71 -23.65
C ASN A 12 -45.66 -23.53 -22.59
N LYS A 13 -45.13 -24.64 -22.09
CA LYS A 13 -44.03 -24.65 -21.10
C LYS A 13 -42.66 -24.22 -21.67
N LYS A 14 -42.51 -24.01 -22.99
CA LYS A 14 -41.24 -23.65 -23.65
C LYS A 14 -40.62 -22.39 -23.07
N ARG A 15 -41.42 -21.33 -22.84
CA ARG A 15 -40.92 -20.07 -22.23
C ARG A 15 -40.29 -20.31 -20.87
N TRP A 16 -40.96 -21.08 -20.00
CA TRP A 16 -40.44 -21.41 -18.67
C TRP A 16 -39.23 -22.35 -18.71
N ARG A 17 -39.23 -23.36 -19.60
CA ARG A 17 -38.07 -24.27 -19.77
C ARG A 17 -36.81 -23.52 -20.19
N ASN A 18 -36.92 -22.56 -21.12
CA ASN A 18 -35.79 -21.74 -21.55
C ASN A 18 -35.24 -20.90 -20.39
N VAL A 19 -36.13 -20.27 -19.60
CA VAL A 19 -35.72 -19.54 -18.39
C VAL A 19 -35.06 -20.47 -17.38
N GLN A 20 -35.63 -21.65 -17.10
CA GLN A 20 -35.03 -22.61 -16.17
C GLN A 20 -33.64 -23.06 -16.61
N TRP A 21 -33.43 -23.35 -17.90
CA TRP A 21 -32.12 -23.71 -18.42
C TRP A 21 -31.13 -22.54 -18.36
N GLY A 22 -31.55 -21.33 -18.73
CA GLY A 22 -30.72 -20.13 -18.59
C GLY A 22 -30.33 -19.85 -17.14
N THR A 23 -31.28 -19.92 -16.20
CA THR A 23 -31.01 -19.75 -14.77
C THR A 23 -30.11 -20.86 -14.21
N ARG A 24 -30.29 -22.11 -14.64
CA ARG A 24 -29.41 -23.23 -14.24
C ARG A 24 -27.98 -23.02 -14.72
N ILE A 25 -27.79 -22.59 -15.96
CA ILE A 25 -26.47 -22.25 -16.52
C ILE A 25 -25.85 -21.11 -15.71
N PHE A 26 -26.61 -20.05 -15.42
CA PHE A 26 -26.13 -18.93 -14.62
C PHE A 26 -25.74 -19.34 -13.20
N ILE A 27 -26.59 -20.12 -12.51
CA ILE A 27 -26.30 -20.64 -11.16
C ILE A 27 -25.08 -21.58 -11.20
N PHE A 28 -24.96 -22.43 -12.22
CA PHE A 28 -23.81 -23.31 -12.38
C PHE A 28 -22.51 -22.52 -12.57
N ILE A 29 -22.52 -21.47 -13.39
CA ILE A 29 -21.39 -20.54 -13.55
C ILE A 29 -21.09 -19.83 -12.23
N ALA A 30 -22.10 -19.32 -11.53
CA ALA A 30 -21.92 -18.65 -10.25
C ALA A 30 -21.37 -19.58 -9.17
N ILE A 31 -21.83 -20.84 -9.11
CA ILE A 31 -21.30 -21.87 -8.20
C ILE A 31 -19.87 -22.23 -8.59
N LEU A 32 -19.54 -22.35 -9.87
CA LEU A 32 -18.16 -22.56 -10.33
C LEU A 32 -17.25 -21.40 -9.95
N LEU A 33 -17.70 -20.16 -10.12
CA LEU A 33 -16.97 -18.96 -9.72
C LEU A 33 -16.80 -18.91 -8.19
N PHE A 34 -17.84 -19.28 -7.43
CA PHE A 34 -17.78 -19.33 -5.97
C PHE A 34 -16.91 -20.48 -5.46
N LEU A 35 -16.94 -21.64 -6.10
CA LEU A 35 -16.03 -22.76 -5.84
C LEU A 35 -14.60 -22.38 -6.23
N ALA A 36 -14.37 -21.71 -7.35
CA ALA A 36 -13.06 -21.22 -7.74
C ALA A 36 -12.53 -20.20 -6.73
N LEU A 37 -13.37 -19.25 -6.28
CA LEU A 37 -13.03 -18.29 -5.23
C LEU A 37 -12.77 -18.98 -3.89
N GLY A 38 -13.62 -19.92 -3.46
CA GLY A 38 -13.46 -20.69 -2.23
C GLY A 38 -12.27 -21.63 -2.26
N VAL A 39 -11.96 -22.22 -3.41
CA VAL A 39 -10.75 -23.00 -3.66
C VAL A 39 -9.53 -22.08 -3.65
N MET A 40 -9.60 -20.88 -4.23
CA MET A 40 -8.54 -19.87 -4.17
C MET A 40 -8.25 -19.43 -2.73
N MET A 41 -9.30 -19.15 -1.94
CA MET A 41 -9.18 -18.79 -0.52
C MET A 41 -8.69 -19.96 0.35
N LYS A 42 -9.02 -21.21 -0.01
CA LYS A 42 -8.59 -22.42 0.73
C LYS A 42 -7.23 -22.94 0.26
N LEU A 43 -6.82 -22.60 -0.96
CA LEU A 43 -5.49 -22.80 -1.54
C LEU A 43 -4.51 -21.69 -1.16
N ASP A 44 -4.84 -20.87 -0.16
CA ASP A 44 -3.85 -20.06 0.59
C ASP A 44 -2.89 -20.95 1.43
N LYS A 45 -2.62 -22.17 0.96
CA LYS A 45 -1.35 -22.83 1.11
C LYS A 45 -0.57 -22.51 -0.15
N SER A 46 0.41 -21.63 -0.01
CA SER A 46 1.43 -21.32 -1.02
C SER A 46 1.67 -22.55 -1.91
N PRO A 47 1.48 -22.47 -3.24
CA PRO A 47 1.80 -23.59 -4.10
C PRO A 47 3.24 -23.99 -3.80
N LYS A 48 3.44 -25.20 -3.27
CA LYS A 48 4.78 -25.78 -3.16
C LYS A 48 5.30 -25.84 -4.58
N ILE A 49 6.27 -24.97 -4.85
CA ILE A 49 7.03 -24.97 -6.09
C ILE A 49 7.56 -26.39 -6.29
N PRO A 50 7.34 -27.03 -7.46
CA PRO A 50 7.86 -28.36 -7.77
C PRO A 50 9.34 -28.29 -8.18
N PHE A 51 10.14 -27.54 -7.41
CA PHE A 51 11.61 -27.49 -7.51
C PHE A 51 12.19 -27.67 -6.12
N LYS A 52 11.75 -28.74 -5.45
CA LYS A 52 12.26 -29.16 -4.15
C LYS A 52 12.80 -30.58 -4.22
N GLU A 53 13.57 -30.85 -5.27
CA GLU A 53 14.47 -31.99 -5.32
C GLU A 53 15.86 -31.47 -5.69
N ASP A 54 16.87 -32.00 -4.98
CA ASP A 54 18.32 -31.74 -5.10
C ASP A 54 19.00 -30.54 -4.43
N TYR A 55 18.64 -30.22 -3.19
CA TYR A 55 19.60 -29.58 -2.27
C TYR A 55 19.74 -30.25 -0.89
N LYS A 56 19.14 -31.42 -0.70
CA LYS A 56 19.26 -32.19 0.56
C LYS A 56 20.12 -33.45 0.46
N SER A 57 20.51 -33.86 -0.75
CA SER A 57 21.34 -35.04 -1.03
C SER A 57 22.85 -34.74 -1.04
N ILE A 58 23.26 -33.47 -1.10
CA ILE A 58 24.68 -33.05 -1.08
C ILE A 58 25.14 -32.58 0.32
N ILE A 59 24.23 -32.38 1.27
CA ILE A 59 24.56 -31.86 2.63
C ILE A 59 24.62 -32.99 3.69
N THR A 60 24.39 -34.25 3.33
CA THR A 60 24.41 -35.38 4.29
C THR A 60 25.13 -36.63 3.78
N ALA A 61 26.29 -36.47 3.15
CA ALA A 61 27.18 -37.61 2.86
C ALA A 61 28.65 -37.24 3.09
N ALA A 62 29.11 -37.40 4.34
CA ALA A 62 30.34 -38.13 4.70
C ALA A 62 30.73 -37.80 6.16
N LYS A 63 30.47 -38.76 7.06
CA LYS A 63 31.23 -38.88 8.31
C LYS A 63 32.62 -39.46 7.99
N PRO A 64 33.61 -39.25 8.87
CA PRO A 64 35.03 -39.25 8.55
C PRO A 64 35.60 -40.67 8.48
N TYR A 65 36.64 -40.86 7.67
CA TYR A 65 37.56 -41.98 7.80
C TYR A 65 38.97 -41.57 7.40
N LEU A 66 39.91 -41.88 8.30
CA LEU A 66 41.36 -42.16 8.16
C LEU A 66 42.14 -41.41 9.26
N GLN A 67 42.40 -42.13 10.36
CA GLN A 67 43.65 -42.86 10.66
C GLN A 67 44.72 -41.94 11.25
N GLU A 68 45.02 -42.18 12.54
CA GLU A 68 46.30 -41.84 13.13
C GLU A 68 47.42 -42.37 12.24
N ASN A 69 48.38 -41.52 11.88
CA ASN A 69 49.62 -41.99 11.31
C ASN A 69 50.83 -41.37 12.01
N LYS A 70 51.79 -42.25 12.30
CA LYS A 70 52.99 -42.06 13.10
C LYS A 70 54.11 -41.44 12.24
N ILE A 71 53.99 -40.20 11.79
CA ILE A 71 55.14 -39.43 11.23
C ILE A 71 54.99 -37.94 11.59
N SER A 72 54.99 -37.63 12.89
CA SER A 72 55.19 -36.27 13.43
C SER A 72 56.06 -36.27 14.69
N LYS A 73 56.90 -37.30 14.82
CA LYS A 73 58.04 -37.31 15.75
C LYS A 73 59.29 -36.81 15.01
N GLU A 74 60.01 -35.94 15.72
CA GLU A 74 61.41 -35.52 15.57
C GLU A 74 61.74 -34.15 14.93
N TYR A 75 62.03 -33.21 15.85
CA TYR A 75 62.93 -32.03 15.77
C TYR A 75 62.48 -30.86 14.88
N LYS A 76 62.66 -29.57 15.21
CA LYS A 76 63.19 -28.69 16.28
C LYS A 76 62.60 -27.32 15.84
N GLY A 77 62.01 -26.43 16.62
CA GLY A 77 62.37 -25.91 17.93
C GLY A 77 62.16 -24.38 17.90
N PHE A 78 61.48 -23.81 18.90
CA PHE A 78 61.64 -22.40 19.28
C PHE A 78 61.52 -22.21 20.80
N ARG A 79 62.16 -23.12 21.55
CA ARG A 79 62.43 -22.96 22.99
C ARG A 79 63.85 -22.47 23.31
N SER A 80 64.67 -22.13 22.32
CA SER A 80 66.02 -21.58 22.54
C SER A 80 66.16 -20.08 22.30
N PHE A 81 65.09 -19.34 22.00
CA PHE A 81 65.15 -17.87 21.97
C PHE A 81 64.79 -17.22 23.30
N ILE A 82 64.18 -17.97 24.22
CA ILE A 82 63.87 -17.49 25.58
C ILE A 82 64.96 -17.88 26.60
N SER A 83 65.92 -18.74 26.25
CA SER A 83 67.02 -19.11 27.17
C SER A 83 68.40 -18.52 26.85
N GLU A 84 68.64 -17.95 25.67
CA GLU A 84 69.94 -17.34 25.32
C GLU A 84 69.78 -16.03 24.55
N LYS A 85 69.31 -15.01 25.26
CA LYS A 85 69.90 -13.67 25.18
C LYS A 85 69.46 -12.87 26.39
N THR A 86 70.28 -12.97 27.43
CA THR A 86 70.43 -11.93 28.43
C THR A 86 70.72 -10.63 27.69
N ILE A 87 69.71 -9.79 27.48
CA ILE A 87 69.90 -8.36 27.28
C ILE A 87 69.21 -7.68 28.46
N HIS A 88 70.04 -7.07 29.28
CA HIS A 88 69.70 -6.24 30.42
C HIS A 88 68.41 -5.43 30.24
N THR A 89 67.34 -5.85 30.88
CA THR A 89 66.38 -4.93 31.47
C THR A 89 66.16 -5.32 32.91
N ASN A 90 66.64 -4.46 33.80
CA ASN A 90 66.46 -4.53 35.25
C ASN A 90 65.04 -5.00 35.59
N LEU A 91 64.88 -6.21 36.13
CA LEU A 91 63.63 -6.64 36.79
C LEU A 91 63.17 -5.59 37.82
N SER A 92 64.12 -4.92 38.48
CA SER A 92 63.85 -3.78 39.36
C SER A 92 63.27 -2.56 38.64
N LYS A 93 63.56 -2.31 37.35
CA LYS A 93 62.91 -1.24 36.54
C LYS A 93 61.49 -1.63 36.14
N ILE A 94 61.21 -2.90 35.83
CA ILE A 94 59.87 -3.38 35.47
C ILE A 94 58.95 -3.38 36.70
N GLU A 95 59.42 -3.89 37.84
CA GLU A 95 58.69 -3.83 39.11
C GLU A 95 58.50 -2.38 39.60
N LYS A 96 59.50 -1.51 39.43
CA LYS A 96 59.40 -0.08 39.75
C LYS A 96 58.49 0.68 38.78
N ALA A 97 58.48 0.35 37.48
CA ALA A 97 57.54 0.91 36.49
C ALA A 97 56.09 0.44 36.76
N ARG A 98 55.90 -0.83 37.17
CA ARG A 98 54.61 -1.37 37.60
C ARG A 98 54.11 -0.67 38.87
N ALA A 99 54.99 -0.45 39.84
CA ALA A 99 54.71 0.32 41.05
C ALA A 99 54.51 1.83 40.78
N GLU A 100 55.22 2.43 39.83
CA GLU A 100 55.05 3.82 39.39
C GLU A 100 53.76 4.02 38.60
N ARG A 101 53.34 3.06 37.76
CA ARG A 101 52.02 3.08 37.10
C ARG A 101 50.89 2.99 38.12
N LEU A 102 51.04 2.15 39.15
CA LEU A 102 50.09 2.06 40.26
C LEU A 102 50.11 3.32 41.15
N LYS A 103 51.26 3.98 41.36
CA LYS A 103 51.38 5.26 42.08
C LYS A 103 50.90 6.48 41.25
N ASN A 104 51.03 6.42 39.92
CA ASN A 104 50.58 7.46 38.98
C ASN A 104 49.11 7.32 38.56
N GLN A 105 48.30 6.55 39.29
CA GLN A 105 46.83 6.51 39.14
C GLN A 105 46.15 7.88 39.32
N ASN A 106 46.90 8.93 39.70
CA ASN A 106 46.49 10.34 39.70
C ASN A 106 46.60 11.04 38.33
N ARG A 107 46.83 10.34 37.21
CA ARG A 107 46.70 10.91 35.85
C ARG A 107 45.41 10.44 35.14
N SER A 108 44.89 11.32 34.29
CA SER A 108 43.63 11.32 33.51
C SER A 108 43.16 10.04 32.78
N TRP A 109 43.91 8.93 32.79
CA TRP A 109 43.68 7.75 31.94
C TRP A 109 43.25 6.50 32.73
N SER A 110 42.77 6.64 33.96
CA SER A 110 42.45 5.54 34.88
C SER A 110 41.21 4.71 34.52
N GLN A 111 40.51 5.04 33.43
CA GLN A 111 39.28 4.36 33.00
C GLN A 111 39.50 2.87 32.71
N PHE A 112 40.68 2.48 32.20
CA PHE A 112 41.00 1.09 31.89
C PHE A 112 42.21 0.59 32.67
N PRO A 113 42.20 -0.67 33.17
CA PRO A 113 43.32 -1.23 33.94
C PRO A 113 44.65 -1.18 33.18
N GLY A 114 44.60 -1.28 31.85
CA GLY A 114 45.73 -1.32 30.94
C GLY A 114 46.33 0.03 30.52
N GLY A 115 45.83 1.16 31.05
CA GLY A 115 46.28 2.50 30.66
C GLY A 115 45.54 3.05 29.45
N ILE A 116 46.27 3.66 28.51
CA ILE A 116 45.69 4.23 27.30
C ILE A 116 45.21 3.10 26.37
N ARG A 117 43.98 3.23 25.89
CA ARG A 117 43.36 2.40 24.85
C ARG A 117 42.88 3.35 23.79
N SER A 118 43.66 3.43 22.73
CA SER A 118 43.51 4.44 21.70
C SER A 118 43.31 3.86 20.32
N ALA A 119 42.73 4.65 19.42
CA ALA A 119 42.58 4.23 18.04
C ALA A 119 42.63 5.44 17.11
N PHE A 120 43.15 5.21 15.92
CA PHE A 120 43.22 6.21 14.86
C PHE A 120 41.91 6.25 14.10
N TYR A 121 41.36 7.47 13.96
CA TYR A 121 40.09 7.72 13.27
C TYR A 121 40.35 8.56 12.01
N VAL A 122 39.85 8.09 10.86
CA VAL A 122 40.03 8.77 9.58
C VAL A 122 38.67 9.14 8.98
N ALA A 123 38.55 10.35 8.44
CA ALA A 123 37.28 10.85 7.89
C ALA A 123 36.99 10.32 6.48
N TRP A 124 38.02 9.93 5.74
CA TRP A 124 37.92 9.47 4.35
C TRP A 124 37.46 8.02 4.21
N ASP A 125 37.41 7.25 5.30
CA ASP A 125 36.85 5.91 5.31
C ASP A 125 35.56 5.85 6.14
N PRO A 126 34.39 5.66 5.52
CA PRO A 126 33.12 5.47 6.23
C PRO A 126 33.15 4.34 7.26
N GLN A 127 33.94 3.28 7.05
CA GLN A 127 34.09 2.17 8.00
C GLN A 127 34.70 2.65 9.32
N SER A 128 35.55 3.67 9.28
CA SER A 128 36.14 4.29 10.46
C SER A 128 35.10 4.93 11.37
N LEU A 129 34.12 5.64 10.78
CA LEU A 129 33.03 6.25 11.53
C LEU A 129 32.09 5.21 12.13
N MET A 130 31.82 4.12 11.41
CA MET A 130 30.99 3.02 11.89
C MET A 130 31.64 2.26 13.03
N SER A 131 32.94 1.95 12.92
CA SER A 131 33.70 1.32 14.01
C SER A 131 33.77 2.24 15.22
N LEU A 132 34.04 3.54 15.03
CA LEU A 132 34.00 4.53 16.12
C LEU A 132 32.65 4.51 16.84
N LYS A 133 31.53 4.60 16.11
CA LYS A 133 30.18 4.61 16.68
C LYS A 133 29.88 3.35 17.52
N ARG A 134 30.37 2.18 17.08
CA ARG A 134 30.13 0.89 17.74
C ARG A 134 31.04 0.67 18.95
N ASN A 135 32.30 1.08 18.83
CA ASN A 135 33.38 0.62 19.70
C ASN A 135 33.99 1.70 20.60
N ILE A 136 33.58 2.97 20.48
CA ILE A 136 34.11 4.08 21.29
C ILE A 136 34.06 3.84 22.80
N LYS A 137 33.15 2.99 23.29
CA LYS A 137 33.07 2.60 24.72
C LYS A 137 34.29 1.83 25.23
N HIS A 138 35.08 1.23 24.34
CA HIS A 138 36.29 0.47 24.65
C HIS A 138 37.57 1.31 24.50
N ILE A 139 37.43 2.60 24.19
CA ILE A 139 38.53 3.53 23.86
C ILE A 139 38.46 4.72 24.83
N ASN A 140 39.61 5.19 25.32
CA ASN A 140 39.69 6.36 26.19
C ASN A 140 40.45 7.54 25.57
N LEU A 141 41.07 7.35 24.41
CA LEU A 141 41.71 8.39 23.60
C LEU A 141 41.54 8.11 22.11
N VAL A 142 41.07 9.08 21.33
CA VAL A 142 40.99 8.98 19.87
C VAL A 142 42.07 9.86 19.24
N PHE A 143 42.74 9.35 18.21
CA PHE A 143 43.67 10.10 17.36
C PHE A 143 42.98 10.39 16.01
N PRO A 144 42.18 11.47 15.88
CA PRO A 144 41.51 11.77 14.63
C PRO A 144 42.45 12.49 13.64
N GLU A 145 42.49 12.01 12.40
CA GLU A 145 43.24 12.61 11.30
C GLU A 145 42.50 13.85 10.76
N TRP A 146 42.66 14.99 11.45
CA TRP A 146 41.91 16.22 11.14
C TRP A 146 42.80 17.43 10.84
N PHE A 147 44.06 17.45 11.28
CA PHE A 147 44.94 18.59 11.10
C PHE A 147 46.05 18.23 10.11
N PHE A 148 46.23 19.07 9.09
CA PHE A 148 47.17 18.86 8.00
C PHE A 148 48.01 20.11 7.75
N LEU A 149 49.24 19.94 7.28
CA LEU A 149 50.06 21.05 6.80
C LEU A 149 49.81 21.28 5.31
N ASP A 150 49.64 22.54 4.91
CA ASP A 150 49.63 22.89 3.50
C ASP A 150 51.00 22.55 2.86
N PRO A 151 51.05 21.76 1.78
CA PRO A 151 52.32 21.24 1.24
C PRO A 151 53.24 22.34 0.69
N LYS A 152 52.72 23.54 0.39
CA LYS A 152 53.52 24.65 -0.16
C LYS A 152 53.93 25.68 0.89
N THR A 153 53.03 26.00 1.81
CA THR A 153 53.17 27.08 2.79
C THR A 153 53.45 26.60 4.21
N GLY A 154 53.10 25.36 4.53
CA GLY A 154 53.17 24.80 5.88
C GLY A 154 52.16 25.40 6.87
N ASP A 155 51.19 26.20 6.40
CA ASP A 155 50.13 26.72 7.27
C ASP A 155 49.14 25.59 7.63
N LEU A 156 48.54 25.67 8.82
CA LEU A 156 47.58 24.69 9.32
C LEU A 156 46.28 24.67 8.49
N LYS A 157 45.89 23.48 8.02
CA LYS A 157 44.57 23.17 7.47
C LYS A 157 43.83 22.23 8.42
N THR A 158 42.56 22.52 8.69
CA THR A 158 41.71 21.68 9.54
C THR A 158 40.55 21.11 8.74
N ASN A 159 40.33 19.81 8.87
CA ASN A 159 39.23 19.07 8.24
C ASN A 159 38.52 18.22 9.31
N VAL A 160 37.88 18.88 10.26
CA VAL A 160 37.20 18.20 11.37
C VAL A 160 35.91 17.58 10.87
N ASP A 161 35.85 16.25 10.88
CA ASP A 161 34.62 15.53 10.56
C ASP A 161 33.53 15.81 11.60
N THR A 162 32.38 16.25 11.13
CA THR A 162 31.30 16.73 12.00
C THR A 162 30.65 15.58 12.78
N GLU A 163 30.47 14.42 12.16
CA GLU A 163 29.80 13.28 12.79
C GLU A 163 30.71 12.58 13.81
N GLY A 164 31.96 12.33 13.46
CA GLY A 164 32.99 11.83 14.35
C GLY A 164 33.19 12.76 15.56
N TYR A 165 33.26 14.07 15.35
CA TYR A 165 33.35 15.05 16.44
C TYR A 165 32.14 15.01 17.37
N LYS A 166 30.91 14.92 16.85
CA LYS A 166 29.69 14.78 17.66
C LYS A 166 29.73 13.53 18.53
N ILE A 167 30.17 12.39 17.97
CA ILE A 167 30.26 11.12 18.71
C ILE A 167 31.26 11.25 19.86
N ILE A 168 32.47 11.70 19.58
CA ILE A 168 33.54 11.89 20.58
C ILE A 168 33.08 12.85 21.69
N LYS A 169 32.49 13.98 21.31
CA LYS A 169 32.00 14.98 22.26
C LYS A 169 30.85 14.45 23.13
N ARG A 170 29.95 13.65 22.57
CA ARG A 170 28.81 13.08 23.30
C ARG A 170 29.23 12.02 24.30
N THR A 171 30.23 11.20 23.98
CA THR A 171 30.71 10.13 24.88
C THR A 171 31.69 10.62 25.93
N GLY A 172 32.31 11.80 25.73
CA GLY A 172 33.30 12.36 26.64
C GLY A 172 34.68 11.70 26.56
N VAL A 173 34.91 10.88 25.52
CA VAL A 173 36.23 10.30 25.25
C VAL A 173 37.19 11.41 24.81
N ALA A 174 38.45 11.36 25.28
CA ALA A 174 39.44 12.36 24.92
C ALA A 174 39.84 12.23 23.44
N ALA A 175 40.20 13.34 22.81
CA ALA A 175 40.76 13.34 21.46
C ALA A 175 42.04 14.17 21.40
N MET A 176 43.01 13.68 20.62
CA MET A 176 44.24 14.38 20.26
C MET A 176 44.37 14.31 18.74
N PRO A 177 43.94 15.33 17.98
CA PRO A 177 44.04 15.28 16.53
C PRO A 177 45.48 15.08 16.06
N ILE A 178 45.61 14.35 14.97
CA ILE A 178 46.88 14.16 14.27
C ILE A 178 47.18 15.42 13.49
N LEU A 179 48.37 15.97 13.65
CA LEU A 179 48.96 16.95 12.75
C LEU A 179 49.90 16.22 11.79
N SER A 180 49.48 16.09 10.54
CA SER A 180 50.23 15.36 9.52
C SER A 180 50.75 16.27 8.41
N ASN A 181 51.90 15.93 7.82
CA ASN A 181 52.39 16.50 6.56
C ASN A 181 51.91 15.73 5.31
N ASN A 182 50.94 14.84 5.49
CA ASN A 182 50.21 14.19 4.41
C ASN A 182 49.31 15.19 3.65
N SER A 183 49.39 15.19 2.31
CA SER A 183 48.49 15.89 1.40
C SER A 183 48.13 14.98 0.24
N ASP A 184 46.83 14.69 0.09
CA ASP A 184 46.31 13.81 -0.97
C ASP A 184 46.89 12.38 -0.93
N ARG A 185 47.12 11.83 0.28
CA ARG A 185 47.70 10.49 0.54
C ARG A 185 49.19 10.35 0.23
N GLU A 186 49.89 11.45 0.04
CA GLU A 186 51.36 11.47 -0.06
C GLU A 186 51.94 12.43 0.98
N PHE A 187 52.99 11.98 1.68
CA PHE A 187 53.72 12.83 2.62
C PHE A 187 54.59 13.84 1.84
N ARG A 188 54.51 15.12 2.24
CA ARG A 188 55.19 16.23 1.56
C ARG A 188 56.12 16.96 2.52
N SER A 189 57.39 17.09 2.14
CA SER A 189 58.44 17.70 2.98
C SER A 189 58.57 19.22 2.80
N GLU A 190 58.10 19.79 1.69
CA GLU A 190 58.44 21.18 1.32
C GLU A 190 57.81 22.21 2.26
N GLY A 191 56.52 22.03 2.59
CA GLY A 191 55.79 22.89 3.53
C GLY A 191 56.28 22.71 4.96
N LEU A 192 56.51 21.46 5.38
CA LEU A 192 57.03 21.11 6.70
C LEU A 192 58.42 21.72 6.94
N GLY A 193 59.35 21.53 5.99
CA GLY A 193 60.71 22.05 6.09
C GLY A 193 60.76 23.57 6.19
N LYS A 194 59.88 24.31 5.50
CA LYS A 194 59.78 25.77 5.62
C LYS A 194 59.37 26.21 7.03
N VAL A 195 58.42 25.50 7.64
CA VAL A 195 57.95 25.81 8.99
C VAL A 195 59.04 25.47 10.00
N LEU A 196 59.58 24.25 9.97
CA LEU A 196 60.57 23.79 10.94
C LEU A 196 61.85 24.65 10.92
N LYS A 197 62.28 25.15 9.76
CA LYS A 197 63.47 26.01 9.62
C LYS A 197 63.25 27.48 10.01
N SER A 198 62.00 27.93 10.19
CA SER A 198 61.69 29.34 10.50
C SER A 198 61.07 29.50 11.91
N PRO A 199 61.78 30.12 12.88
CA PRO A 199 61.24 30.34 14.23
C PRO A 199 59.89 31.10 14.23
N GLN A 200 59.71 32.06 13.32
CA GLN A 200 58.47 32.83 13.21
C GLN A 200 57.29 31.97 12.74
N LEU A 201 57.52 31.10 11.75
CA LEU A 201 56.49 30.20 11.25
C LEU A 201 56.17 29.08 12.25
N ARG A 202 57.18 28.53 12.95
CA ARG A 202 56.97 27.58 14.06
C ARG A 202 56.07 28.18 15.13
N THR A 203 56.42 29.35 15.65
CA THR A 203 55.63 30.04 16.68
C THR A 203 54.19 30.29 16.22
N LYS A 204 54.01 30.76 14.97
CA LYS A 204 52.67 31.00 14.40
C LYS A 204 51.84 29.71 14.32
N LEU A 205 52.43 28.62 13.83
CA LEU A 205 51.76 27.32 13.73
C LEU A 205 51.38 26.79 15.13
N ILE A 206 52.33 26.80 16.06
CA ILE A 206 52.14 26.32 17.44
C ILE A 206 51.02 27.08 18.16
N GLN A 207 50.96 28.40 17.99
CA GLN A 207 49.87 29.22 18.55
C GLN A 207 48.51 28.86 17.95
N LYS A 208 48.42 28.68 16.63
CA LYS A 208 47.18 28.25 15.96
C LYS A 208 46.72 26.88 16.45
N LEU A 209 47.64 25.93 16.57
CA LEU A 209 47.35 24.58 17.08
C LEU A 209 46.80 24.63 18.51
N ALA A 210 47.45 25.37 19.41
CA ALA A 210 46.97 25.53 20.78
C ALA A 210 45.57 26.17 20.83
N GLN A 211 45.31 27.20 20.02
CA GLN A 211 44.00 27.87 19.93
C GLN A 211 42.91 26.92 19.46
N GLU A 212 43.14 26.14 18.39
CA GLU A 212 42.15 25.19 17.88
C GLU A 212 41.91 24.02 18.86
N CYS A 213 42.95 23.49 19.50
CA CYS A 213 42.82 22.46 20.53
C CYS A 213 41.96 22.94 21.71
N VAL A 214 42.20 24.17 22.22
CA VAL A 214 41.39 24.76 23.31
C VAL A 214 39.94 24.99 22.86
N LYS A 215 39.76 25.59 21.67
CA LYS A 215 38.44 25.89 21.09
C LYS A 215 37.58 24.63 20.92
N LEU A 216 38.16 23.54 20.44
CA LEU A 216 37.45 22.28 20.17
C LEU A 216 37.43 21.32 21.37
N HIS A 217 38.09 21.68 22.48
CA HIS A 217 38.20 20.92 23.73
C HIS A 217 38.96 19.60 23.57
N PHE A 218 40.02 19.62 22.75
CA PHE A 218 40.93 18.49 22.60
C PHE A 218 41.90 18.41 23.78
N LYS A 219 42.36 17.19 24.07
CA LYS A 219 43.26 16.90 25.19
C LYS A 219 44.72 17.26 24.88
N GLY A 220 45.03 17.46 23.61
CA GLY A 220 46.38 17.67 23.12
C GLY A 220 46.45 17.53 21.60
N ILE A 221 47.66 17.29 21.09
CA ILE A 221 47.96 17.04 19.67
C ILE A 221 48.82 15.78 19.54
N ASN A 222 48.62 15.03 18.47
CA ASN A 222 49.51 13.96 18.04
C ASN A 222 50.30 14.44 16.81
N ILE A 223 51.63 14.40 16.85
CA ILE A 223 52.49 14.83 15.74
C ILE A 223 52.86 13.62 14.90
N ASP A 224 52.51 13.66 13.62
CA ASP A 224 52.77 12.60 12.66
C ASP A 224 53.48 13.19 11.45
N PHE A 225 54.80 13.33 11.57
CA PHE A 225 55.64 13.86 10.50
C PHE A 225 56.48 12.74 9.91
N GLU A 226 56.23 12.42 8.66
CA GLU A 226 56.93 11.39 7.90
C GLU A 226 57.65 12.02 6.69
N ASP A 227 58.62 11.31 6.12
CA ASP A 227 59.42 11.76 4.96
C ASP A 227 59.96 13.20 5.10
N MET A 228 60.46 13.56 6.29
CA MET A 228 60.71 14.96 6.64
C MET A 228 61.86 15.60 5.83
N ASN A 229 62.80 14.78 5.30
CA ASN A 229 63.94 15.21 4.49
C ASN A 229 64.67 16.44 5.07
N LEU A 230 64.97 16.40 6.38
CA LEU A 230 65.62 17.50 7.09
C LEU A 230 67.13 17.33 7.10
N ASP A 231 67.85 18.44 6.92
CA ASP A 231 69.32 18.45 6.98
C ASP A 231 69.88 18.38 8.43
N SER A 232 69.02 18.50 9.45
CA SER A 232 69.40 18.48 10.87
C SER A 232 68.21 18.11 11.78
N ASP A 233 68.46 17.31 12.82
CA ASP A 233 67.49 16.92 13.85
C ASP A 233 67.08 18.11 14.76
N GLU A 234 67.91 19.16 14.82
CA GLU A 234 67.68 20.34 15.67
C GLU A 234 66.38 21.08 15.33
N PHE A 235 65.98 21.11 14.05
CA PHE A 235 64.77 21.82 13.64
C PHE A 235 63.49 21.19 14.21
N LEU A 236 63.44 19.86 14.26
CA LEU A 236 62.34 19.12 14.85
C LEU A 236 62.36 19.24 16.37
N ILE A 237 63.54 19.21 16.99
CA ILE A 237 63.69 19.35 18.45
C ILE A 237 63.23 20.74 18.91
N ASP A 238 63.64 21.80 18.21
CA ASP A 238 63.20 23.17 18.46
C ASP A 238 61.67 23.29 18.41
N PHE A 239 61.07 22.74 17.34
CA PHE A 239 59.61 22.74 17.18
C PHE A 239 58.93 22.01 18.33
N MET A 240 59.40 20.81 18.70
CA MET A 240 58.81 20.01 19.77
C MET A 240 59.00 20.66 21.15
N GLN A 241 60.12 21.35 21.38
CA GLN A 241 60.36 22.13 22.59
C GLN A 241 59.39 23.31 22.70
N GLU A 242 59.29 24.13 21.65
CA GLU A 242 58.37 25.29 21.59
C GLU A 242 56.89 24.85 21.73
N LEU A 243 56.52 23.74 21.06
CA LEU A 243 55.20 23.14 21.12
C LEU A 243 54.87 22.67 22.54
N SER A 244 55.76 21.88 23.15
CA SER A 244 55.59 21.33 24.50
C SER A 244 55.43 22.42 25.55
N LEU A 245 56.24 23.48 25.49
CA LEU A 245 56.14 24.61 26.41
C LEU A 245 54.80 25.35 26.26
N THR A 246 54.37 25.61 25.03
CA THR A 246 53.09 26.27 24.75
C THR A 246 51.89 25.40 25.16
N PHE A 247 51.95 24.11 24.90
CA PHE A 247 50.87 23.17 25.22
C PHE A 247 50.74 22.96 26.73
N LYS A 248 51.85 22.86 27.46
CA LYS A 248 51.85 22.78 28.93
C LYS A 248 51.20 24.00 29.59
N GLN A 249 51.41 25.20 29.06
CA GLN A 249 50.74 26.43 29.55
C GLN A 249 49.22 26.39 29.39
N ASN A 250 48.72 25.64 28.40
CA ASN A 250 47.29 25.48 28.12
C ASN A 250 46.71 24.15 28.67
N ASN A 251 47.46 23.42 29.50
CA ASN A 251 47.07 22.10 30.03
C ASN A 251 46.76 21.06 28.92
N LEU A 252 47.47 21.16 27.80
CA LEU A 252 47.39 20.25 26.65
C LEU A 252 48.59 19.29 26.64
N LEU A 253 48.38 18.09 26.09
CA LEU A 253 49.41 17.04 25.95
C LEU A 253 50.00 17.02 24.53
N VAL A 254 51.22 16.51 24.40
CA VAL A 254 51.88 16.28 23.11
C VAL A 254 52.21 14.79 22.97
N ALA A 255 51.61 14.15 21.97
CA ALA A 255 51.99 12.82 21.52
C ALA A 255 52.72 12.91 20.17
N MET A 256 53.52 11.90 19.84
CA MET A 256 54.26 11.85 18.58
C MET A 256 54.34 10.43 18.06
N ASP A 257 53.93 10.24 16.80
CA ASP A 257 54.09 9.00 16.07
C ASP A 257 55.55 8.85 15.66
N VAL A 258 56.11 7.66 15.89
CA VAL A 258 57.51 7.36 15.57
C VAL A 258 57.60 6.01 14.86
N MET A 259 58.18 6.05 13.66
CA MET A 259 58.51 4.84 12.91
C MET A 259 59.62 4.06 13.61
N THR A 260 59.58 2.74 13.43
CA THR A 260 60.68 1.88 13.85
C THR A 260 61.88 2.06 12.93
N ASP A 261 63.10 2.01 13.48
CA ASP A 261 64.36 2.11 12.72
C ASP A 261 64.50 3.35 11.80
N ASN A 262 63.82 4.45 12.11
CA ASN A 262 63.99 5.74 11.44
C ASN A 262 64.87 6.69 12.29
N ASP A 263 66.00 7.12 11.70
CA ASP A 263 66.99 8.00 12.35
C ASP A 263 66.60 9.48 12.35
N ASP A 264 65.53 9.86 11.64
CA ASP A 264 65.01 11.23 11.62
C ASP A 264 64.50 11.69 13.00
N TYR A 265 64.17 10.74 13.89
CA TYR A 265 63.67 11.02 15.24
C TYR A 265 64.76 10.81 16.30
N ASN A 266 65.33 11.92 16.80
CA ASN A 266 66.23 11.85 17.95
C ASN A 266 65.46 11.69 19.28
N ILE A 267 65.01 10.47 19.56
CA ILE A 267 64.14 10.15 20.72
C ILE A 267 64.75 10.61 22.05
N GLU A 268 66.07 10.51 22.25
CA GLU A 268 66.71 10.91 23.51
C GLU A 268 66.56 12.41 23.77
N LYS A 269 66.76 13.24 22.73
CA LYS A 269 66.58 14.69 22.81
C LYS A 269 65.10 15.12 22.83
N LEU A 270 64.20 14.36 22.19
CA LEU A 270 62.76 14.63 22.16
C LEU A 270 62.04 14.23 23.45
N ASN A 271 62.57 13.27 24.20
CA ASN A 271 61.94 12.68 25.39
C ASN A 271 61.49 13.69 26.48
N PRO A 272 62.16 14.81 26.75
CA PRO A 272 61.67 15.82 27.70
C PRO A 272 60.40 16.58 27.25
N TYR A 273 60.16 16.62 25.93
CA TYR A 273 59.13 17.46 25.31
C TYR A 273 57.88 16.68 24.90
N VAL A 274 58.01 15.37 24.69
CA VAL A 274 56.91 14.47 24.32
C VAL A 274 56.32 13.81 25.57
N ASP A 275 54.98 13.85 25.71
CA ASP A 275 54.26 13.14 26.78
C ASP A 275 54.11 11.66 26.45
N TYR A 276 53.77 11.33 25.20
CA TYR A 276 53.62 9.96 24.70
C TYR A 276 54.24 9.76 23.31
N PHE A 277 55.11 8.77 23.17
CA PHE A 277 55.55 8.27 21.86
C PHE A 277 54.61 7.15 21.42
N VAL A 278 53.98 7.26 20.26
CA VAL A 278 53.22 6.19 19.65
C VAL A 278 54.19 5.43 18.72
N LEU A 279 54.65 4.27 19.18
CA LEU A 279 55.55 3.44 18.39
C LEU A 279 54.75 2.73 17.30
N MET A 280 54.95 3.09 16.04
CA MET A 280 54.30 2.46 14.89
C MET A 280 54.96 1.10 14.59
N ALA A 281 54.73 0.13 15.47
CA ALA A 281 55.27 -1.22 15.35
C ALA A 281 54.40 -2.10 14.43
N TYR A 282 54.20 -1.61 13.21
CA TYR A 282 53.54 -2.27 12.08
C TYR A 282 54.22 -1.78 10.77
N ASP A 283 53.82 -2.34 9.63
CA ASP A 283 54.56 -2.20 8.36
C ASP A 283 56.01 -2.72 8.44
N GLU A 284 56.23 -3.86 9.12
CA GLU A 284 57.50 -4.61 9.00
C GLU A 284 57.78 -4.95 7.52
N TYR A 285 56.71 -5.27 6.79
CA TYR A 285 56.65 -5.35 5.33
C TYR A 285 55.43 -4.54 4.86
N SER A 286 55.59 -3.78 3.78
CA SER A 286 54.59 -2.87 3.20
C SER A 286 54.31 -3.19 1.73
N SER A 287 53.35 -2.48 1.11
CA SER A 287 53.04 -2.65 -0.32
C SER A 287 54.25 -2.48 -1.25
N ASP A 288 55.26 -1.71 -0.83
CA ASP A 288 56.46 -1.42 -1.62
C ASP A 288 57.60 -2.42 -1.37
N SER A 289 57.49 -3.27 -0.34
CA SER A 289 58.45 -4.32 -0.03
C SER A 289 58.07 -5.67 -0.65
N ASP A 290 58.92 -6.67 -0.45
CA ASP A 290 58.54 -8.07 -0.69
C ASP A 290 57.46 -8.51 0.32
N ALA A 291 56.72 -9.57 0.00
CA ALA A 291 55.63 -10.07 0.85
C ALA A 291 56.16 -10.64 2.17
N GLY A 292 55.55 -10.21 3.28
CA GLY A 292 55.93 -10.68 4.62
C GLY A 292 54.95 -10.26 5.71
N PRO A 293 55.20 -10.67 6.98
CA PRO A 293 54.35 -10.35 8.12
C PRO A 293 54.16 -8.84 8.31
N ILE A 294 52.97 -8.42 8.74
CA ILE A 294 52.69 -6.99 8.97
C ILE A 294 53.39 -6.50 10.23
N SER A 295 53.40 -7.34 11.26
CA SER A 295 54.01 -7.01 12.54
C SER A 295 54.34 -8.28 13.31
N SER A 296 55.48 -8.92 13.02
CA SER A 296 55.89 -10.13 13.72
C SER A 296 56.13 -9.84 15.21
N GLN A 297 55.68 -10.73 16.09
CA GLN A 297 55.81 -10.52 17.54
C GLN A 297 57.26 -10.29 17.99
N LYS A 298 58.22 -11.06 17.47
CA LYS A 298 59.65 -10.89 17.79
C LYS A 298 60.20 -9.54 17.33
N TRP A 299 59.72 -9.05 16.19
CA TRP A 299 60.10 -7.76 15.67
C TRP A 299 59.52 -6.64 16.56
N ILE A 300 58.23 -6.71 16.92
CA ILE A 300 57.61 -5.78 17.88
C ILE A 300 58.40 -5.71 19.19
N GLU A 301 58.78 -6.87 19.75
CA GLU A 301 59.59 -6.95 20.97
C GLU A 301 60.95 -6.28 20.82
N ALA A 302 61.63 -6.51 19.69
CA ALA A 302 62.91 -5.89 19.38
C ALA A 302 62.80 -4.37 19.23
N GLN A 303 61.79 -3.87 18.52
CA GLN A 303 61.56 -2.44 18.30
C GLN A 303 61.16 -1.73 19.61
N THR A 304 60.30 -2.37 20.40
CA THR A 304 59.96 -1.90 21.75
C THR A 304 61.22 -1.83 22.63
N GLY A 305 62.08 -2.85 22.58
CA GLY A 305 63.35 -2.86 23.30
C GLY A 305 64.31 -1.73 22.87
N LYS A 306 64.33 -1.35 21.59
CA LYS A 306 65.15 -0.25 21.08
C LYS A 306 64.68 1.10 21.60
N ILE A 307 63.37 1.42 21.52
CA ILE A 307 62.86 2.70 21.99
C ILE A 307 62.99 2.86 23.52
N LEU A 308 62.81 1.78 24.28
CA LEU A 308 62.91 1.80 25.75
C LEU A 308 64.33 1.97 26.29
N LYS A 309 65.35 1.92 25.44
CA LYS A 309 66.70 2.39 25.80
C LYS A 309 66.77 3.92 25.86
N LYS A 310 65.93 4.60 25.08
CA LYS A 310 65.91 6.06 24.89
C LYS A 310 64.79 6.77 25.69
N THR A 311 63.73 6.05 26.09
CA THR A 311 62.60 6.58 26.89
C THR A 311 62.11 5.58 27.96
N THR A 312 61.06 5.92 28.71
CA THR A 312 60.47 5.09 29.77
C THR A 312 59.17 4.39 29.31
N PRO A 313 58.85 3.18 29.83
CA PRO A 313 57.66 2.42 29.42
C PRO A 313 56.35 3.20 29.51
N ASN A 314 56.18 4.02 30.55
CA ASN A 314 54.99 4.84 30.79
C ASN A 314 54.80 6.01 29.81
N LYS A 315 55.73 6.22 28.87
CA LYS A 315 55.61 7.17 27.76
C LYS A 315 55.39 6.51 26.41
N VAL A 316 55.45 5.19 26.29
CA VAL A 316 55.31 4.51 24.99
C VAL A 316 53.90 3.94 24.86
N ILE A 317 53.17 4.37 23.84
CA ILE A 317 51.93 3.75 23.36
C ILE A 317 52.31 2.82 22.21
N LEU A 318 51.97 1.54 22.29
CA LEU A 318 52.29 0.58 21.24
C LEU A 318 51.23 0.64 20.12
N GLY A 319 51.65 1.01 18.92
CA GLY A 319 50.84 0.95 17.70
C GLY A 319 50.56 -0.49 17.27
N LEU A 320 49.34 -0.77 16.85
CA LEU A 320 48.84 -2.09 16.46
C LEU A 320 48.27 -2.00 15.03
N GLY A 321 48.91 -2.68 14.08
CA GLY A 321 48.46 -2.73 12.69
C GLY A 321 47.31 -3.73 12.52
N ALA A 322 46.08 -3.22 12.44
CA ALA A 322 44.87 -4.03 12.31
C ALA A 322 44.40 -4.11 10.84
N TYR A 323 45.30 -4.54 9.96
CA TYR A 323 45.12 -4.65 8.51
C TYR A 323 46.12 -5.66 7.93
N GLY A 324 46.19 -5.75 6.60
CA GLY A 324 47.18 -6.52 5.86
C GLY A 324 47.50 -5.91 4.50
N TYR A 325 48.31 -6.62 3.73
CA TYR A 325 48.54 -6.34 2.31
C TYR A 325 48.37 -7.61 1.47
N ASP A 326 48.01 -7.38 0.21
CA ASP A 326 47.90 -8.37 -0.85
C ASP A 326 48.94 -8.02 -1.91
N TRP A 327 50.00 -8.85 -1.99
CA TRP A 327 51.08 -8.69 -2.96
C TRP A 327 50.84 -9.56 -4.18
N SER A 328 50.93 -8.97 -5.37
CA SER A 328 50.81 -9.65 -6.65
C SER A 328 52.18 -9.88 -7.29
N THR A 329 52.27 -10.86 -8.20
CA THR A 329 53.41 -11.00 -9.12
C THR A 329 53.63 -9.76 -9.99
N ASN A 330 52.60 -8.94 -10.18
CA ASN A 330 52.69 -7.61 -10.75
C ASN A 330 52.66 -6.57 -9.63
N LYS A 331 53.79 -5.90 -9.37
CA LYS A 331 53.94 -4.98 -8.22
C LYS A 331 52.95 -3.81 -8.23
N ASP A 332 52.48 -3.39 -9.41
CA ASP A 332 51.49 -2.31 -9.54
C ASP A 332 50.10 -2.70 -8.99
N ASP A 333 49.85 -4.00 -8.75
CA ASP A 333 48.59 -4.52 -8.21
C ASP A 333 48.63 -4.74 -6.68
N ASN A 334 49.73 -4.36 -6.00
CA ASN A 334 49.85 -4.50 -4.55
C ASN A 334 48.86 -3.56 -3.84
N THR A 335 48.08 -4.09 -2.90
CA THR A 335 47.04 -3.30 -2.21
C THR A 335 47.00 -3.57 -0.71
N SER A 336 46.64 -2.56 0.08
CA SER A 336 46.28 -2.77 1.47
C SER A 336 44.89 -3.40 1.58
N VAL A 337 44.73 -4.29 2.54
CA VAL A 337 43.48 -5.02 2.79
C VAL A 337 43.09 -4.93 4.25
N THR A 338 41.80 -4.75 4.53
CA THR A 338 41.26 -4.91 5.89
C THR A 338 41.22 -6.38 6.29
N TYR A 339 41.02 -6.65 7.58
CA TYR A 339 40.79 -8.03 8.05
C TYR A 339 39.69 -8.72 7.24
N MET A 340 38.54 -8.05 7.02
CA MET A 340 37.41 -8.67 6.33
C MET A 340 37.69 -8.91 4.84
N GLN A 341 38.40 -8.00 4.17
CA GLN A 341 38.81 -8.20 2.78
C GLN A 341 39.78 -9.39 2.66
N ALA A 342 40.73 -9.54 3.59
CA ALA A 342 41.63 -10.68 3.61
C ALA A 342 40.89 -12.02 3.79
N ILE A 343 39.89 -12.08 4.67
CA ILE A 343 39.06 -13.29 4.84
C ILE A 343 38.19 -13.58 3.61
N THR A 344 37.58 -12.55 3.03
CA THR A 344 36.70 -12.68 1.86
C THR A 344 37.47 -13.21 0.66
N LYS A 345 38.65 -12.66 0.39
CA LYS A 345 39.57 -13.14 -0.64
C LYS A 345 40.01 -14.58 -0.39
N ALA A 346 40.31 -14.98 0.85
CA ALA A 346 40.64 -16.36 1.18
C ALA A 346 39.47 -17.32 0.90
N HIS A 347 38.25 -16.93 1.29
CA HIS A 347 37.04 -17.72 1.05
C HIS A 347 36.73 -17.85 -0.46
N ALA A 348 36.75 -16.73 -1.19
CA ALA A 348 36.47 -16.68 -2.63
C ALA A 348 37.48 -17.51 -3.45
N SER A 349 38.75 -17.45 -3.07
CA SER A 349 39.81 -18.25 -3.69
C SER A 349 39.91 -19.69 -3.18
N LYS A 350 39.12 -20.06 -2.16
CA LYS A 350 39.21 -21.35 -1.45
C LYS A 350 40.61 -21.63 -0.88
N SER A 351 41.33 -20.57 -0.52
CA SER A 351 42.66 -20.65 0.06
C SER A 351 42.58 -21.03 1.53
N TYR A 352 43.59 -21.75 2.02
CA TYR A 352 43.74 -22.08 3.43
C TYR A 352 44.54 -20.98 4.13
N ILE A 353 43.97 -20.39 5.18
CA ILE A 353 44.64 -19.38 5.99
C ILE A 353 45.56 -20.08 6.99
N ASN A 354 46.84 -19.77 6.91
CA ASN A 354 47.88 -20.31 7.77
C ASN A 354 48.23 -19.30 8.86
N PHE A 355 48.06 -19.68 10.12
CA PHE A 355 48.61 -18.94 11.25
C PHE A 355 50.04 -19.42 11.52
N ASN A 356 50.99 -18.51 11.46
CA ASN A 356 52.39 -18.84 11.67
C ASN A 356 52.74 -18.68 13.15
N ASP A 357 53.02 -19.78 13.85
CA ASP A 357 53.34 -19.82 15.29
C ASP A 357 54.67 -19.16 15.68
N ASP A 358 55.51 -18.80 14.70
CA ASP A 358 56.77 -18.09 14.90
C ASP A 358 56.61 -16.55 14.84
N THR A 359 55.73 -16.08 13.96
CA THR A 359 55.48 -14.64 13.71
C THR A 359 54.17 -14.16 14.35
N PHE A 360 53.24 -15.07 14.64
CA PHE A 360 51.85 -14.85 15.06
C PHE A 360 51.03 -14.00 14.07
N ASN A 361 51.39 -14.00 12.79
CA ASN A 361 50.67 -13.34 11.70
C ASN A 361 50.01 -14.39 10.80
N LEU A 362 48.96 -14.00 10.09
CA LEU A 362 48.26 -14.88 9.15
C LEU A 362 48.78 -14.67 7.73
N ASN A 363 48.79 -15.74 6.95
CA ASN A 363 49.07 -15.67 5.52
C ASN A 363 48.31 -16.72 4.70
N TYR A 364 48.15 -16.44 3.42
CA TYR A 364 47.80 -17.43 2.40
C TYR A 364 48.25 -16.95 1.03
N SER A 365 48.08 -17.79 0.01
CA SER A 365 48.32 -17.40 -1.38
C SER A 365 47.23 -17.93 -2.28
N TYR A 366 46.91 -17.17 -3.33
CA TYR A 366 45.90 -17.54 -4.32
C TYR A 366 46.33 -17.14 -5.73
N THR A 367 45.58 -17.61 -6.73
CA THR A 367 45.78 -17.22 -8.13
C THR A 367 44.53 -16.52 -8.63
N ASP A 368 44.69 -15.34 -9.21
CA ASP A 368 43.58 -14.58 -9.77
C ASP A 368 43.14 -15.12 -11.14
N SER A 369 42.10 -14.51 -11.73
CA SER A 369 41.59 -14.87 -13.07
C SER A 369 42.58 -14.59 -14.21
N ASN A 370 43.55 -13.70 -13.99
CA ASN A 370 44.60 -13.34 -14.94
C ASN A 370 45.84 -14.22 -14.80
N LYS A 371 45.81 -15.21 -13.90
CA LYS A 371 46.92 -16.12 -13.53
C LYS A 371 48.07 -15.44 -12.78
N ASN A 372 47.86 -14.25 -12.22
CA ASN A 372 48.79 -13.65 -11.28
C ASN A 372 48.72 -14.39 -9.95
N VAL A 373 49.87 -14.60 -9.31
CA VAL A 373 49.94 -15.19 -7.98
C VAL A 373 49.92 -14.07 -6.96
N HIS A 374 49.02 -14.19 -6.01
CA HIS A 374 48.85 -13.27 -4.90
C HIS A 374 49.28 -13.92 -3.59
N THR A 375 49.98 -13.17 -2.74
CA THR A 375 50.35 -13.56 -1.38
C THR A 375 49.80 -12.51 -0.43
N VAL A 376 48.99 -12.93 0.53
CA VAL A 376 48.33 -12.04 1.49
C VAL A 376 48.88 -12.30 2.87
N PHE A 377 49.32 -11.24 3.57
CA PHE A 377 49.61 -11.27 5.00
C PHE A 377 48.72 -10.27 5.72
N PHE A 378 48.21 -10.64 6.89
CA PHE A 378 47.33 -9.77 7.68
C PHE A 378 47.33 -10.16 9.15
N ASN A 379 46.87 -9.23 9.99
CA ASN A 379 46.63 -9.45 11.42
C ASN A 379 45.15 -9.60 11.72
N ASP A 380 44.82 -10.50 12.63
CA ASP A 380 43.48 -10.66 13.17
C ASP A 380 43.44 -10.41 14.69
N ALA A 381 42.31 -10.71 15.33
CA ALA A 381 42.20 -10.54 16.77
C ALA A 381 43.17 -11.40 17.60
N THR A 382 43.63 -12.54 17.11
CA THR A 382 44.60 -13.41 17.78
C THR A 382 45.99 -12.76 17.76
N SER A 383 46.44 -12.29 16.60
CA SER A 383 47.69 -11.54 16.45
C SER A 383 47.72 -10.34 17.40
N ILE A 384 46.64 -9.53 17.37
CA ILE A 384 46.50 -8.34 18.20
C ILE A 384 46.44 -8.68 19.69
N PHE A 385 45.76 -9.77 20.08
CA PHE A 385 45.69 -10.23 21.47
C PHE A 385 47.09 -10.53 22.03
N ASN A 386 47.91 -11.27 21.28
CA ASN A 386 49.27 -11.61 21.70
C ASN A 386 50.14 -10.36 21.86
N THR A 387 50.06 -9.41 20.93
CA THR A 387 50.79 -8.13 21.03
C THR A 387 50.32 -7.27 22.20
N MET A 388 49.01 -7.17 22.44
CA MET A 388 48.48 -6.41 23.58
C MET A 388 48.84 -7.04 24.93
N ARG A 389 48.96 -8.37 24.97
CA ARG A 389 49.44 -9.09 26.15
C ARG A 389 50.88 -8.72 26.47
N PHE A 390 51.76 -8.70 25.46
CA PHE A 390 53.14 -8.22 25.59
C PHE A 390 53.19 -6.77 26.13
N SER A 391 52.42 -5.86 25.55
CA SER A 391 52.32 -4.46 26.02
C SER A 391 51.86 -4.35 27.48
N SER A 392 50.92 -5.22 27.89
CA SER A 392 50.37 -5.24 29.24
C SER A 392 51.33 -5.79 30.29
N GLU A 393 52.18 -6.76 29.92
CA GLU A 393 53.26 -7.28 30.79
C GLU A 393 54.47 -6.35 30.86
N TYR A 394 54.73 -5.58 29.81
CA TYR A 394 55.86 -4.64 29.72
C TYR A 394 55.49 -3.20 30.11
N PRO A 395 54.72 -3.03 31.20
CA PRO A 395 53.67 -2.02 31.41
C PRO A 395 53.86 -0.71 30.61
N LEU A 396 53.58 -0.78 29.31
CA LEU A 396 53.63 0.39 28.43
C LEU A 396 52.51 1.39 28.80
N ALA A 397 52.57 2.61 28.29
CA ALA A 397 51.56 3.64 28.53
C ALA A 397 50.17 3.21 28.01
N GLY A 398 50.15 2.40 26.96
CA GLY A 398 48.93 1.88 26.36
C GLY A 398 49.14 1.29 24.97
N THR A 399 48.06 1.22 24.21
CA THR A 399 48.04 0.71 22.83
C THR A 399 47.21 1.62 21.92
N ALA A 400 47.55 1.67 20.62
CA ALA A 400 46.84 2.43 19.59
C ALA A 400 46.55 1.54 18.37
N ILE A 401 45.28 1.36 17.98
CA ILE A 401 44.92 0.60 16.76
C ILE A 401 44.97 1.50 15.53
N TRP A 402 45.79 1.14 14.54
CA TRP A 402 45.77 1.67 13.18
C TRP A 402 45.06 0.66 12.26
N ARG A 403 43.85 0.92 11.78
CA ARG A 403 42.96 2.07 12.09
C ARG A 403 41.53 1.60 12.31
N LEU A 404 40.69 2.45 12.89
CA LEU A 404 39.27 2.13 13.03
C LEU A 404 38.66 1.86 11.66
N GLY A 405 37.92 0.75 11.55
CA GLY A 405 37.27 0.27 10.34
C GLY A 405 37.95 -0.94 9.71
N SER A 406 39.28 -1.09 9.88
CA SER A 406 40.04 -2.18 9.25
C SER A 406 40.15 -3.43 10.11
N GLU A 407 39.86 -3.31 11.41
CA GLU A 407 40.16 -4.33 12.41
C GLU A 407 39.20 -5.52 12.42
N ASP A 408 39.69 -6.63 12.97
CA ASP A 408 38.82 -7.72 13.40
C ASP A 408 37.95 -7.30 14.59
N SER A 409 36.63 -7.38 14.41
CA SER A 409 35.64 -7.05 15.45
C SER A 409 35.84 -7.78 16.79
N ARG A 410 36.47 -8.95 16.81
CA ARG A 410 36.77 -9.70 18.04
C ARG A 410 37.75 -8.95 18.95
N VAL A 411 38.59 -8.04 18.42
CA VAL A 411 39.53 -7.23 19.20
C VAL A 411 38.82 -6.47 20.34
N TRP A 412 37.64 -5.93 20.05
CA TRP A 412 36.84 -5.17 21.00
C TRP A 412 36.30 -6.01 22.17
N SER A 413 36.34 -7.35 22.07
CA SER A 413 35.97 -8.23 23.19
C SER A 413 36.99 -8.23 24.33
N PHE A 414 38.21 -7.73 24.09
CA PHE A 414 39.28 -7.68 25.07
C PHE A 414 40.06 -6.37 25.14
N TYR A 415 39.84 -5.44 24.21
CA TYR A 415 40.63 -4.22 24.09
C TYR A 415 40.69 -3.38 25.37
N ASP A 416 39.58 -3.29 26.11
CA ASP A 416 39.45 -2.54 27.37
C ASP A 416 39.80 -3.35 28.64
N LYS A 417 40.18 -4.62 28.49
CA LYS A 417 40.45 -5.53 29.61
C LYS A 417 41.91 -5.48 30.08
N ASP A 418 42.12 -5.98 31.30
CA ASP A 418 43.46 -6.26 31.84
C ASP A 418 43.98 -7.58 31.26
N LEU A 419 44.99 -7.49 30.39
CA LEU A 419 45.65 -8.65 29.79
C LEU A 419 46.96 -9.04 30.49
N SER A 420 47.24 -8.46 31.66
CA SER A 420 48.33 -8.94 32.51
C SER A 420 48.03 -10.32 33.09
N SER A 421 49.05 -11.01 33.59
CA SER A 421 48.96 -12.33 34.21
C SER A 421 47.91 -12.41 35.33
N ALA A 422 47.67 -11.29 36.03
CA ALA A 422 46.62 -11.19 37.05
C ALA A 422 45.21 -11.14 36.45
N GLY A 423 44.97 -10.33 35.42
CA GLY A 423 43.70 -10.23 34.71
C GLY A 423 43.32 -11.51 33.95
N MET A 424 44.34 -12.24 33.47
CA MET A 424 44.18 -13.44 32.65
C MET A 424 43.66 -14.68 33.40
N GLN A 425 43.67 -14.67 34.73
CA GLN A 425 43.07 -15.77 35.51
C GLN A 425 41.56 -15.94 35.29
N LYS A 426 40.87 -14.87 34.86
CA LYS A 426 39.41 -14.85 34.65
C LYS A 426 39.02 -14.70 33.17
N PHE A 427 39.98 -14.68 32.25
CA PHE A 427 39.72 -14.47 30.83
C PHE A 427 39.27 -15.76 30.14
N SER A 428 38.27 -15.66 29.25
CA SER A 428 37.73 -16.80 28.51
C SER A 428 38.02 -16.67 27.01
N PHE A 429 38.90 -17.53 26.51
CA PHE A 429 39.28 -17.60 25.09
C PHE A 429 38.15 -18.06 24.17
N LYS A 430 37.09 -18.70 24.71
CA LYS A 430 35.90 -19.10 23.94
C LYS A 430 35.19 -17.94 23.25
N THR A 431 35.39 -16.72 23.74
CA THR A 431 34.82 -15.52 23.10
C THR A 431 35.51 -15.17 21.78
N LEU A 432 36.74 -15.63 21.57
CA LEU A 432 37.53 -15.41 20.35
C LEU A 432 37.33 -16.49 19.29
N GLU A 433 36.78 -17.66 19.66
CA GLU A 433 36.50 -18.77 18.75
C GLU A 433 35.30 -18.51 17.82
N ASN A 434 34.42 -17.55 18.17
CA ASN A 434 33.26 -17.22 17.35
C ASN A 434 33.52 -15.93 16.57
N VAL A 435 33.54 -16.02 15.24
CA VAL A 435 33.72 -14.86 14.37
C VAL A 435 32.37 -14.48 13.79
N LYS A 436 31.84 -13.32 14.15
CA LYS A 436 30.55 -12.89 13.65
C LYS A 436 30.65 -12.51 12.17
N GLY A 437 29.71 -13.02 11.37
CA GLY A 437 29.53 -12.53 10.00
C GLY A 437 29.21 -11.04 10.04
N GLN A 438 29.82 -10.25 9.16
CA GLN A 438 29.63 -8.80 9.17
C GLN A 438 28.50 -8.42 8.22
N THR A 439 27.63 -7.50 8.64
CA THR A 439 26.52 -6.98 7.82
C THR A 439 26.98 -5.95 6.77
N MET A 440 28.28 -5.82 6.52
CA MET A 440 28.88 -4.86 5.59
C MET A 440 28.93 -5.44 4.17
N VAL A 441 28.95 -4.58 3.15
CA VAL A 441 29.04 -4.95 1.73
C VAL A 441 30.46 -4.80 1.25
N ASP A 442 30.96 -5.82 0.56
CA ASP A 442 32.14 -5.72 -0.27
C ASP A 442 31.73 -5.69 -1.74
N TYR A 443 32.34 -4.83 -2.54
CA TYR A 443 32.01 -4.64 -3.94
C TYR A 443 33.09 -5.21 -4.86
N ILE A 444 32.67 -5.95 -5.89
CA ILE A 444 33.58 -6.47 -6.92
C ILE A 444 33.13 -5.97 -8.28
N GLY A 445 33.98 -5.20 -8.97
CA GLY A 445 33.73 -4.66 -10.32
C GLY A 445 33.08 -3.27 -10.33
N ASP A 446 32.80 -2.77 -11.54
CA ASP A 446 32.22 -1.45 -11.80
C ASP A 446 30.88 -1.57 -12.56
N GLY A 447 29.93 -0.69 -12.27
CA GLY A 447 28.62 -0.63 -12.93
C GLY A 447 27.44 -0.52 -11.97
N GLU A 448 26.23 -0.40 -12.54
CA GLU A 448 25.01 0.00 -11.81
C GLU A 448 24.05 -1.16 -11.53
N VAL A 449 24.41 -2.39 -11.92
CA VAL A 449 23.63 -3.61 -11.62
C VAL A 449 24.31 -4.40 -10.52
N LEU A 450 23.54 -4.71 -9.48
CA LEU A 450 24.01 -5.36 -8.26
C LEU A 450 23.62 -6.85 -8.27
N ASP A 451 24.63 -7.72 -8.15
CA ASP A 451 24.44 -9.16 -7.94
C ASP A 451 25.08 -9.59 -6.62
N VAL A 452 24.24 -9.92 -5.63
CA VAL A 452 24.71 -10.43 -4.33
C VAL A 452 25.23 -11.86 -4.50
N LEU A 453 26.55 -12.01 -4.45
CA LEU A 453 27.26 -13.28 -4.52
C LEU A 453 27.19 -14.06 -3.21
N ASN A 454 27.20 -13.36 -2.06
CA ASN A 454 27.20 -13.99 -0.74
C ASN A 454 26.41 -13.19 0.31
N THR A 455 25.91 -13.88 1.34
CA THR A 455 25.22 -13.26 2.48
C THR A 455 25.94 -13.60 3.80
N PRO A 456 25.90 -12.72 4.83
CA PRO A 456 26.66 -12.92 6.05
C PRO A 456 26.27 -14.20 6.82
N HIS A 457 27.27 -15.01 7.16
CA HIS A 457 27.16 -16.10 8.12
C HIS A 457 28.32 -16.08 9.10
N ASP A 458 28.07 -16.61 10.30
CA ASP A 458 29.07 -16.69 11.35
C ASP A 458 30.17 -17.71 10.97
N GLY A 459 31.41 -17.33 11.25
CA GLY A 459 32.59 -18.18 11.18
C GLY A 459 32.95 -18.76 12.55
N LYS A 460 33.82 -19.77 12.53
CA LYS A 460 34.34 -20.40 13.73
C LYS A 460 35.83 -20.67 13.59
N ILE A 461 36.57 -20.34 14.64
CA ILE A 461 38.00 -20.60 14.76
C ILE A 461 38.22 -21.55 15.96
N SER A 462 39.16 -22.46 15.81
CA SER A 462 39.71 -23.27 16.90
C SER A 462 41.03 -22.64 17.33
N LEU A 463 41.22 -22.44 18.63
CA LEU A 463 42.43 -21.81 19.18
C LEU A 463 43.19 -22.81 20.05
N GLU A 464 44.51 -22.81 19.93
CA GLU A 464 45.41 -23.43 20.91
C GLU A 464 46.06 -22.35 21.77
N VAL A 465 46.08 -22.55 23.09
CA VAL A 465 46.55 -21.56 24.05
C VAL A 465 47.59 -22.20 24.95
N ASP A 466 48.73 -21.55 25.11
CA ASP A 466 49.73 -21.98 26.09
C ASP A 466 49.14 -21.87 27.50
N PRO A 467 49.07 -22.96 28.28
CA PRO A 467 48.38 -22.96 29.57
C PRO A 467 49.07 -22.11 30.63
N LYS A 468 50.38 -21.84 30.48
CA LYS A 468 51.23 -21.14 31.44
C LYS A 468 51.34 -19.66 31.10
N GLU A 469 51.77 -19.35 29.88
CA GLU A 469 51.97 -17.99 29.41
C GLU A 469 50.66 -17.36 28.93
N LYS A 470 49.60 -18.16 28.69
CA LYS A 470 48.26 -17.72 28.23
C LYS A 470 48.29 -16.84 26.97
N ILE A 471 49.24 -17.13 26.08
CA ILE A 471 49.30 -16.64 24.70
C ILE A 471 48.59 -17.64 23.79
N ILE A 472 48.06 -17.17 22.66
CA ILE A 472 47.50 -18.04 21.63
C ILE A 472 48.67 -18.52 20.77
N THR A 473 48.87 -19.83 20.71
CA THR A 473 50.00 -20.46 20.02
C THR A 473 49.65 -20.94 18.62
N ASP A 474 48.38 -21.23 18.38
CA ASP A 474 47.88 -21.62 17.07
C ASP A 474 46.42 -21.21 16.90
N GLU A 475 46.00 -20.98 15.65
CA GLU A 475 44.60 -20.83 15.29
C GLU A 475 44.29 -21.50 13.96
N ASN A 476 43.09 -22.07 13.88
CA ASN A 476 42.60 -22.71 12.66
C ASN A 476 41.17 -22.27 12.37
N TYR A 477 40.95 -21.71 11.17
CA TYR A 477 39.62 -21.35 10.67
C TYR A 477 38.84 -22.63 10.33
N VAL A 478 37.91 -23.02 11.20
CA VAL A 478 37.02 -24.18 11.00
C VAL A 478 35.95 -23.84 9.96
N THR A 479 35.40 -22.63 10.03
CA THR A 479 34.53 -22.06 9.01
C THR A 479 34.85 -20.57 8.86
N TYR A 480 35.04 -20.11 7.62
CA TYR A 480 35.24 -18.69 7.35
C TYR A 480 33.96 -17.90 7.68
N PRO A 481 34.03 -16.72 8.32
CA PRO A 481 32.90 -15.79 8.34
C PRO A 481 32.69 -15.20 6.94
N SER A 482 31.47 -14.76 6.63
CA SER A 482 31.19 -14.02 5.39
C SER A 482 30.53 -12.66 5.66
N SER A 483 30.63 -11.79 4.66
CA SER A 483 29.92 -10.51 4.56
C SER A 483 28.92 -10.54 3.40
N TYR A 484 28.22 -9.43 3.14
CA TYR A 484 27.53 -9.28 1.85
C TYR A 484 28.58 -9.04 0.77
N GLU A 485 28.64 -9.92 -0.23
CA GLU A 485 29.53 -9.73 -1.38
C GLU A 485 28.65 -9.36 -2.57
N VAL A 486 28.84 -8.17 -3.14
CA VAL A 486 28.00 -7.64 -4.22
C VAL A 486 28.88 -7.37 -5.43
N LYS A 487 28.63 -8.10 -6.52
CA LYS A 487 29.26 -7.82 -7.80
C LYS A 487 28.54 -6.67 -8.49
N LYS A 488 29.28 -5.62 -8.85
CA LYS A 488 28.83 -4.54 -9.74
C LYS A 488 29.24 -4.88 -11.17
N TYR A 489 28.31 -4.74 -12.10
CA TYR A 489 28.58 -4.89 -13.53
C TYR A 489 27.60 -4.08 -14.37
N GLY A 490 27.92 -3.88 -15.65
CA GLY A 490 27.13 -3.05 -16.57
C GLY A 490 27.67 -1.63 -16.73
N SER A 491 28.99 -1.43 -16.69
CA SER A 491 29.58 -0.20 -17.21
C SER A 491 29.39 -0.13 -18.73
N ALA A 492 28.81 0.95 -19.23
CA ALA A 492 28.58 1.12 -20.67
C ALA A 492 29.65 2.04 -21.29
N PRO A 493 29.93 1.90 -22.60
CA PRO A 493 30.87 2.77 -23.31
C PRO A 493 30.52 4.26 -23.14
N GLN A 494 31.53 5.13 -23.26
CA GLN A 494 31.37 6.57 -23.16
C GLN A 494 30.27 7.05 -24.13
N LYS A 495 29.20 7.66 -23.60
CA LYS A 495 27.98 8.18 -24.28
C LYS A 495 26.80 7.23 -24.52
N GLU A 496 26.77 6.03 -23.95
CA GLU A 496 25.53 5.23 -23.90
C GLU A 496 24.71 5.55 -22.63
N LEU A 497 23.38 5.68 -22.75
CA LEU A 497 22.48 6.00 -21.63
C LEU A 497 21.24 5.10 -21.63
N VAL A 498 20.72 4.75 -20.45
CA VAL A 498 19.44 4.02 -20.28
C VAL A 498 18.46 4.89 -19.51
N LEU A 499 17.23 5.00 -20.02
CA LEU A 499 16.13 5.60 -19.28
C LEU A 499 15.37 4.52 -18.49
N THR A 500 15.17 4.77 -17.21
CA THR A 500 14.36 3.93 -16.33
C THR A 500 13.22 4.73 -15.71
N PHE A 501 12.08 4.07 -15.50
CA PHE A 501 10.87 4.68 -14.94
C PHE A 501 10.33 3.88 -13.75
N ASP A 502 10.15 4.53 -12.62
CA ASP A 502 9.61 3.94 -11.40
C ASP A 502 8.17 4.41 -11.11
N ASP A 503 7.51 3.71 -10.19
CA ASP A 503 6.13 3.88 -9.70
C ASP A 503 4.99 3.49 -10.65
N GLY A 504 5.23 3.43 -11.95
CA GLY A 504 4.20 3.16 -12.95
C GLY A 504 3.49 1.80 -12.86
N PRO A 505 2.45 1.60 -13.69
CA PRO A 505 1.90 2.56 -14.65
C PRO A 505 0.72 3.38 -14.10
N ASP A 506 0.67 4.65 -14.46
CA ASP A 506 -0.44 5.59 -14.24
C ASP A 506 -1.31 5.76 -15.50
N GLU A 507 -2.62 5.99 -15.33
CA GLU A 507 -3.56 6.07 -16.46
C GLU A 507 -3.42 7.36 -17.30
N THR A 508 -2.85 8.42 -16.73
CA THR A 508 -2.71 9.74 -17.35
C THR A 508 -1.31 9.97 -17.91
N TYR A 509 -0.28 9.63 -17.14
CA TYR A 509 1.10 10.02 -17.45
C TYR A 509 1.90 8.95 -18.22
N THR A 510 1.82 7.67 -17.83
CA THR A 510 2.52 6.57 -18.55
C THR A 510 2.23 6.53 -20.05
N PRO A 511 0.98 6.73 -20.54
CA PRO A 511 0.72 6.78 -21.98
C PRO A 511 1.51 7.89 -22.70
N GLN A 512 1.65 9.06 -22.06
CA GLN A 512 2.35 10.21 -22.62
C GLN A 512 3.87 9.99 -22.62
N VAL A 513 4.41 9.33 -21.60
CA VAL A 513 5.82 8.90 -21.57
C VAL A 513 6.10 7.95 -22.73
N LEU A 514 5.27 6.91 -22.91
CA LEU A 514 5.39 5.96 -24.01
C LEU A 514 5.29 6.65 -25.39
N ASP A 515 4.39 7.62 -25.55
CA ASP A 515 4.27 8.39 -26.80
C ASP A 515 5.55 9.19 -27.10
N VAL A 516 6.20 9.77 -26.09
CA VAL A 516 7.47 10.51 -26.24
C VAL A 516 8.61 9.55 -26.58
N LEU A 517 8.73 8.41 -25.89
CA LEU A 517 9.74 7.39 -26.17
C LEU A 517 9.60 6.84 -27.59
N SER A 518 8.37 6.53 -28.00
CA SER A 518 8.05 6.06 -29.35
C SER A 518 8.43 7.09 -30.42
N LYS A 519 8.11 8.37 -30.20
CA LYS A 519 8.45 9.47 -31.13
C LYS A 519 9.96 9.57 -31.40
N TYR A 520 10.79 9.39 -30.38
CA TYR A 520 12.24 9.54 -30.48
C TYR A 520 12.99 8.20 -30.60
N HIS A 521 12.26 7.08 -30.73
CA HIS A 521 12.80 5.72 -30.85
C HIS A 521 13.74 5.34 -29.69
N VAL A 522 13.34 5.69 -28.46
CA VAL A 522 14.15 5.47 -27.27
C VAL A 522 13.66 4.23 -26.51
N PRO A 523 14.49 3.19 -26.34
CA PRO A 523 14.18 2.09 -25.44
C PRO A 523 14.29 2.55 -23.97
N ALA A 524 13.59 1.84 -23.08
CA ALA A 524 13.54 2.15 -21.64
C ALA A 524 13.17 0.89 -20.83
N ALA A 525 13.38 0.95 -19.52
CA ALA A 525 12.90 -0.04 -18.56
C ALA A 525 11.92 0.57 -17.55
N PHE A 526 10.87 -0.17 -17.18
CA PHE A 526 9.82 0.29 -16.27
C PHE A 526 9.73 -0.64 -15.05
N PHE A 527 9.91 -0.11 -13.84
CA PHE A 527 9.78 -0.83 -12.58
C PHE A 527 8.39 -0.61 -12.00
N LEU A 528 7.55 -1.64 -12.08
CA LEU A 528 6.12 -1.49 -11.83
C LEU A 528 5.73 -1.79 -10.40
N ILE A 529 4.86 -0.94 -9.84
CA ILE A 529 4.13 -1.26 -8.60
C ILE A 529 2.96 -2.18 -8.96
N GLY A 530 2.86 -3.32 -8.27
CA GLY A 530 1.83 -4.33 -8.55
C GLY A 530 0.40 -3.80 -8.51
N LEU A 531 0.04 -2.96 -7.53
CA LEU A 531 -1.28 -2.32 -7.45
C LEU A 531 -1.57 -1.38 -8.64
N ASN A 532 -0.55 -0.70 -9.16
CA ASN A 532 -0.71 0.18 -10.32
C ASN A 532 -0.85 -0.64 -11.59
N ALA A 533 -0.05 -1.70 -11.73
CA ALA A 533 -0.15 -2.65 -12.83
C ALA A 533 -1.52 -3.35 -12.87
N GLU A 534 -2.10 -3.72 -11.71
CA GLU A 534 -3.41 -4.35 -11.61
C GLU A 534 -4.54 -3.44 -12.12
N LYS A 535 -4.46 -2.14 -11.81
CA LYS A 535 -5.43 -1.14 -12.28
C LYS A 535 -5.31 -0.86 -13.78
N ASN A 536 -4.10 -1.00 -14.33
CA ASN A 536 -3.72 -0.52 -15.66
C ASN A 536 -3.19 -1.64 -16.58
N LEU A 537 -3.82 -2.83 -16.55
CA LEU A 537 -3.42 -4.01 -17.34
C LEU A 537 -3.15 -3.71 -18.83
N PRO A 538 -3.95 -2.89 -19.55
CA PRO A 538 -3.67 -2.57 -20.96
C PRO A 538 -2.36 -1.81 -21.17
N LEU A 539 -1.96 -0.96 -20.22
CA LEU A 539 -0.72 -0.19 -20.30
C LEU A 539 0.50 -1.08 -20.07
N VAL A 540 0.44 -2.02 -19.12
CA VAL A 540 1.51 -3.02 -18.95
C VAL A 540 1.75 -3.83 -20.23
N LYS A 541 0.67 -4.23 -20.92
CA LYS A 541 0.77 -4.89 -22.25
C LYS A 541 1.39 -3.98 -23.30
N ARG A 542 1.05 -2.68 -23.29
CA ARG A 542 1.59 -1.68 -24.19
C ARG A 542 3.10 -1.51 -23.99
N ILE A 543 3.54 -1.32 -22.74
CA ILE A 543 4.96 -1.21 -22.34
C ILE A 543 5.74 -2.40 -22.94
N TYR A 544 5.29 -3.62 -22.67
CA TYR A 544 5.97 -4.82 -23.16
C TYR A 544 6.00 -4.92 -24.70
N ARG A 545 4.84 -4.68 -25.35
CA ARG A 545 4.68 -4.75 -26.82
C ARG A 545 5.54 -3.73 -27.56
N GLU A 546 5.74 -2.54 -26.98
CA GLU A 546 6.57 -1.47 -27.57
C GLU A 546 8.07 -1.71 -27.39
N GLY A 547 8.45 -2.83 -26.76
CA GLY A 547 9.83 -3.29 -26.71
C GLY A 547 10.56 -2.95 -25.41
N HIS A 548 9.92 -2.24 -24.48
CA HIS A 548 10.50 -1.89 -23.18
C HIS A 548 10.67 -3.11 -22.27
N GLU A 549 11.61 -3.00 -21.34
CA GLU A 549 11.86 -3.98 -20.28
C GLU A 549 10.98 -3.66 -19.07
N ILE A 550 10.55 -4.70 -18.34
CA ILE A 550 9.68 -4.54 -17.17
C ILE A 550 10.36 -5.17 -15.96
N GLY A 551 10.57 -4.37 -14.91
CA GLY A 551 11.07 -4.78 -13.61
C GLY A 551 10.01 -4.73 -12.52
N ASN A 552 10.33 -5.32 -11.39
CA ASN A 552 9.49 -5.39 -10.20
C ASN A 552 9.82 -4.24 -9.25
N HIS A 553 8.81 -3.52 -8.77
CA HIS A 553 8.94 -2.45 -7.77
C HIS A 553 8.04 -2.70 -6.54
N THR A 554 7.90 -3.97 -6.14
CA THR A 554 6.98 -4.46 -5.08
C THR A 554 5.50 -4.34 -5.43
N PHE A 555 4.59 -4.85 -4.59
CA PHE A 555 3.15 -4.86 -4.89
C PHE A 555 2.46 -3.59 -4.39
N THR A 556 2.84 -3.12 -3.20
CA THR A 556 2.21 -2.01 -2.48
C THR A 556 3.10 -0.78 -2.32
N HIS A 557 4.34 -0.80 -2.81
CA HIS A 557 5.32 0.29 -2.67
C HIS A 557 5.79 0.52 -1.21
N GLU A 558 5.81 -0.55 -0.41
CA GLU A 558 6.34 -0.52 0.95
C GLU A 558 7.86 -0.65 0.97
N ASN A 559 8.50 0.01 1.95
CA ASN A 559 9.95 -0.12 2.13
C ASN A 559 10.29 -1.54 2.60
N VAL A 560 11.00 -2.29 1.74
CA VAL A 560 11.34 -3.70 1.94
C VAL A 560 12.16 -3.94 3.21
N ALA A 561 12.97 -2.96 3.64
CA ALA A 561 13.78 -3.06 4.85
C ALA A 561 12.97 -2.91 6.15
N LYS A 562 11.77 -2.32 6.08
CA LYS A 562 10.90 -2.05 7.24
C LYS A 562 9.84 -3.13 7.49
N VAL A 563 9.63 -4.02 6.52
CA VAL A 563 8.64 -5.11 6.60
C VAL A 563 9.31 -6.45 6.93
N SER A 564 8.52 -7.44 7.37
CA SER A 564 9.07 -8.77 7.63
C SER A 564 9.53 -9.46 6.33
N PRO A 565 10.56 -10.33 6.37
CA PRO A 565 11.04 -11.05 5.19
C PRO A 565 9.94 -11.84 4.46
N GLN A 566 8.97 -12.41 5.19
CA GLN A 566 7.84 -13.11 4.59
C GLN A 566 6.91 -12.16 3.83
N ARG A 567 6.70 -10.94 4.35
CA ARG A 567 5.91 -9.91 3.66
C ARG A 567 6.64 -9.41 2.43
N ALA A 568 7.92 -9.08 2.52
CA ALA A 568 8.75 -8.68 1.38
C ALA A 568 8.72 -9.73 0.25
N LEU A 569 8.86 -11.01 0.61
CA LEU A 569 8.77 -12.12 -0.34
C LEU A 569 7.40 -12.20 -1.03
N LEU A 570 6.32 -11.92 -0.29
CA LEU A 570 4.96 -11.91 -0.82
C LEU A 570 4.78 -10.74 -1.81
N GLU A 571 5.25 -9.54 -1.48
CA GLU A 571 5.24 -8.37 -2.38
C GLU A 571 5.92 -8.70 -3.72
N LEU A 572 7.15 -9.22 -3.66
CA LEU A 572 7.91 -9.59 -4.86
C LEU A 572 7.20 -10.66 -5.69
N LYS A 573 6.62 -11.68 -5.05
CA LYS A 573 5.93 -12.78 -5.72
C LYS A 573 4.64 -12.33 -6.38
N LEU A 574 3.85 -11.49 -5.73
CA LEU A 574 2.57 -11.00 -6.26
C LEU A 574 2.79 -10.13 -7.50
N THR A 575 3.75 -9.21 -7.46
CA THR A 575 4.09 -8.38 -8.62
C THR A 575 4.64 -9.20 -9.78
N ARG A 576 5.52 -10.19 -9.51
CA ARG A 576 6.00 -11.11 -10.55
C ARG A 576 4.87 -11.88 -11.20
N LEU A 577 4.02 -12.50 -10.40
CA LEU A 577 2.86 -13.26 -10.88
C LEU A 577 1.97 -12.39 -11.76
N LEU A 578 1.78 -11.12 -11.40
CA LEU A 578 1.00 -10.19 -12.18
C LEU A 578 1.66 -9.87 -13.53
N ILE A 579 2.95 -9.56 -13.56
CA ILE A 579 3.73 -9.33 -14.80
C ILE A 579 3.66 -10.58 -15.70
N GLU A 580 3.86 -11.74 -15.10
CA GLU A 580 3.78 -13.06 -15.73
C GLU A 580 2.41 -13.34 -16.36
N CYS A 581 1.34 -13.03 -15.64
CA CYS A 581 -0.03 -13.13 -16.15
C CYS A 581 -0.21 -12.28 -17.40
N ILE A 582 0.21 -11.02 -17.32
CA ILE A 582 -0.14 -9.99 -18.31
C ILE A 582 0.68 -10.15 -19.60
N THR A 583 1.98 -10.38 -19.46
CA THR A 583 2.93 -10.37 -20.58
C THR A 583 3.21 -11.76 -21.12
N GLY A 584 3.00 -12.82 -20.31
CA GLY A 584 3.44 -14.18 -20.63
C GLY A 584 4.94 -14.42 -20.39
N HIS A 585 5.66 -13.42 -19.89
CA HIS A 585 7.07 -13.45 -19.55
C HIS A 585 7.26 -13.12 -18.07
N SER A 586 8.23 -13.77 -17.45
CA SER A 586 8.69 -13.39 -16.11
C SER A 586 9.63 -12.19 -16.20
N THR A 587 10.13 -11.74 -15.06
CA THR A 587 11.21 -10.75 -15.00
C THR A 587 12.19 -11.12 -13.91
N ILE A 588 13.48 -10.93 -14.19
CA ILE A 588 14.54 -10.98 -13.20
C ILE A 588 15.01 -9.58 -12.81
N LEU A 589 14.37 -8.52 -13.29
CA LEU A 589 14.73 -7.14 -12.92
C LEU A 589 13.95 -6.70 -11.69
N PHE A 590 14.64 -6.11 -10.73
CA PHE A 590 14.04 -5.54 -9.51
C PHE A 590 14.71 -4.21 -9.19
N ARG A 591 13.94 -3.31 -8.58
CA ARG A 591 14.46 -2.09 -7.96
C ARG A 591 13.72 -1.87 -6.64
N ALA A 592 14.45 -1.66 -5.56
CA ALA A 592 13.87 -1.50 -4.24
C ALA A 592 13.22 -0.12 -4.06
N PRO A 593 11.95 -0.03 -3.58
CA PRO A 593 11.37 1.24 -3.18
C PRO A 593 12.20 1.95 -2.11
N TYR A 594 12.37 3.27 -2.26
CA TYR A 594 13.12 4.18 -1.37
C TYR A 594 14.65 3.98 -1.28
N ASN A 595 15.18 2.84 -1.73
CA ASN A 595 16.58 2.43 -1.50
C ASN A 595 17.23 1.94 -2.81
N ALA A 596 17.13 2.71 -3.90
CA ALA A 596 17.57 2.33 -5.25
C ALA A 596 19.03 2.71 -5.58
N ASP A 597 19.85 3.06 -4.58
CA ASP A 597 21.23 3.52 -4.77
C ASP A 597 22.11 2.45 -5.45
N SER A 598 22.99 2.86 -6.37
CA SER A 598 24.00 2.00 -6.99
C SER A 598 25.15 1.62 -6.04
N GLU A 599 25.29 2.27 -4.88
CA GLU A 599 26.28 1.92 -3.86
C GLU A 599 25.67 1.72 -2.46
N PRO A 600 24.80 0.71 -2.23
CA PRO A 600 24.16 0.53 -0.94
C PRO A 600 25.18 0.30 0.20
N THR A 601 25.29 1.25 1.13
CA THR A 601 26.28 1.20 2.23
C THR A 601 25.66 0.83 3.56
N THR A 602 24.32 0.90 3.66
CA THR A 602 23.60 0.61 4.90
C THR A 602 22.90 -0.74 4.86
N SER A 603 22.71 -1.37 6.03
CA SER A 603 21.94 -2.60 6.14
C SER A 603 20.51 -2.45 5.63
N GLU A 604 19.93 -1.24 5.69
CA GLU A 604 18.59 -0.97 5.19
C GLU A 604 18.55 -0.98 3.65
N GLU A 605 19.62 -0.60 2.96
CA GLU A 605 19.69 -0.65 1.49
C GLU A 605 20.01 -2.05 0.96
N ILE A 606 20.78 -2.86 1.69
CA ILE A 606 21.24 -4.18 1.21
C ILE A 606 20.21 -5.29 1.44
N ILE A 607 19.43 -5.21 2.52
CA ILE A 607 18.41 -6.22 2.84
C ILE A 607 17.44 -6.44 1.65
N PRO A 608 16.90 -5.37 1.02
CA PRO A 608 16.09 -5.51 -0.20
C PRO A 608 16.80 -6.25 -1.32
N VAL A 609 18.04 -5.86 -1.64
CA VAL A 609 18.87 -6.48 -2.70
C VAL A 609 19.09 -7.97 -2.42
N ALA A 610 19.45 -8.32 -1.19
CA ALA A 610 19.68 -9.70 -0.77
C ALA A 610 18.41 -10.56 -0.80
N LEU A 611 17.28 -10.03 -0.33
CA LEU A 611 15.99 -10.72 -0.37
C LEU A 611 15.49 -10.91 -1.81
N ALA A 612 15.70 -9.92 -2.67
CA ALA A 612 15.39 -10.02 -4.09
C ALA A 612 16.28 -11.07 -4.77
N ARG A 613 17.57 -11.13 -4.43
CA ARG A 613 18.48 -12.13 -4.96
C ARG A 613 18.09 -13.57 -4.60
N GLN A 614 17.58 -13.80 -3.38
CA GLN A 614 17.00 -15.11 -3.00
C GLN A 614 15.84 -15.56 -3.91
N GLN A 615 15.23 -14.63 -4.65
CA GLN A 615 14.17 -14.91 -5.63
C GLN A 615 14.65 -14.84 -7.09
N ASN A 616 15.97 -14.83 -7.30
CA ASN A 616 16.65 -14.74 -8.60
C ASN A 616 16.45 -13.41 -9.33
N TYR A 617 16.26 -12.31 -8.60
CA TYR A 617 16.32 -10.98 -9.20
C TYR A 617 17.76 -10.46 -9.32
N LEU A 618 17.93 -9.51 -10.23
CA LEU A 618 19.02 -8.56 -10.39
C LEU A 618 18.49 -7.21 -9.96
N ASP A 619 19.17 -6.57 -9.02
CA ASP A 619 18.79 -5.26 -8.54
C ASP A 619 19.42 -4.19 -9.44
N ILE A 620 18.61 -3.27 -9.93
CA ILE A 620 19.02 -2.20 -10.85
C ILE A 620 19.07 -0.90 -10.05
N GLY A 621 20.28 -0.42 -9.79
CA GLY A 621 20.50 0.82 -9.07
C GLY A 621 20.24 2.07 -9.92
N GLU A 622 20.63 3.21 -9.37
CA GLU A 622 20.60 4.52 -9.99
C GLU A 622 21.89 5.31 -9.72
N SER A 623 22.49 5.90 -10.75
CA SER A 623 23.57 6.89 -10.56
C SER A 623 23.17 8.31 -10.92
N ILE A 624 22.08 8.49 -11.68
CA ILE A 624 21.56 9.78 -12.10
C ILE A 624 20.07 9.89 -11.73
N ASP A 625 19.80 10.40 -10.52
CA ASP A 625 18.46 10.77 -10.06
C ASP A 625 18.29 12.31 -10.09
N PRO A 626 17.38 12.86 -10.92
CA PRO A 626 17.03 14.27 -10.88
C PRO A 626 16.01 14.63 -9.79
N GLU A 627 15.52 13.66 -9.02
CA GLU A 627 14.47 13.78 -8.01
C GLU A 627 13.18 14.38 -8.59
N ASP A 628 12.80 13.98 -9.80
CA ASP A 628 11.64 14.51 -10.52
C ASP A 628 10.30 14.27 -9.79
N TRP A 629 10.31 13.37 -8.81
CA TRP A 629 9.19 13.07 -7.95
C TRP A 629 8.91 14.14 -6.89
N GLN A 630 9.88 14.98 -6.52
CA GLN A 630 9.76 15.98 -5.45
C GLN A 630 8.77 17.11 -5.80
N PRO A 631 7.93 17.57 -4.84
CA PRO A 631 7.02 18.67 -5.07
C PRO A 631 7.74 19.98 -5.46
N GLY A 632 7.30 20.60 -6.55
CA GLY A 632 7.74 21.94 -6.98
C GLY A 632 8.91 21.97 -7.97
N ILE A 633 9.53 20.83 -8.29
CA ILE A 633 10.59 20.72 -9.30
C ILE A 633 10.02 20.97 -10.71
N LYS A 634 10.75 21.75 -11.52
CA LYS A 634 10.38 22.13 -12.90
C LYS A 634 11.20 21.39 -13.96
N ALA A 635 10.66 21.30 -15.18
CA ALA A 635 11.28 20.55 -16.27
C ALA A 635 12.73 20.99 -16.60
N ASP A 636 13.02 22.29 -16.51
CA ASP A 636 14.37 22.84 -16.71
C ASP A 636 15.34 22.39 -15.62
N GLN A 637 14.89 22.33 -14.37
CA GLN A 637 15.68 21.81 -13.25
C GLN A 637 15.97 20.32 -13.41
N ILE A 638 14.98 19.52 -13.82
CA ILE A 638 15.17 18.08 -14.11
C ILE A 638 16.26 17.91 -15.18
N VAL A 639 16.15 18.64 -16.29
CA VAL A 639 17.14 18.59 -17.38
C VAL A 639 18.54 18.99 -16.89
N GLN A 640 18.65 20.05 -16.08
CA GLN A 640 19.94 20.49 -15.53
C GLN A 640 20.58 19.44 -14.60
N ARG A 641 19.78 18.79 -13.74
CA ARG A 641 20.25 17.76 -12.81
C ARG A 641 20.74 16.53 -13.56
N VAL A 642 20.01 16.06 -14.58
CA VAL A 642 20.46 14.97 -15.44
C VAL A 642 21.77 15.31 -16.15
N LEU A 643 21.87 16.49 -16.75
CA LEU A 643 23.11 16.94 -17.41
C LEU A 643 24.29 17.04 -16.44
N ALA A 644 24.06 17.48 -15.21
CA ALA A 644 25.08 17.55 -14.18
C ALA A 644 25.59 16.14 -13.79
N GLY A 645 24.68 15.17 -13.64
CA GLY A 645 25.03 13.77 -13.37
C GLY A 645 25.88 13.16 -14.49
N ILE A 646 25.48 13.36 -15.75
CA ILE A 646 26.25 12.91 -16.93
C ILE A 646 27.64 13.54 -16.97
N LYS A 647 27.75 14.85 -16.71
CA LYS A 647 29.04 15.56 -16.73
C LYS A 647 30.00 15.11 -15.63
N GLN A 648 29.46 14.65 -14.51
CA GLN A 648 30.23 14.11 -13.39
C GLN A 648 30.58 12.63 -13.58
N GLU A 649 30.25 12.03 -14.73
CA GLU A 649 30.50 10.63 -15.06
C GLU A 649 29.97 9.67 -13.98
N ARG A 650 28.84 10.02 -13.35
CA ARG A 650 28.27 9.24 -12.24
C ARG A 650 27.77 7.85 -12.66
N GLY A 651 27.39 7.67 -13.93
CA GLY A 651 26.90 6.41 -14.47
C GLY A 651 26.14 6.60 -15.79
N ASN A 652 25.47 5.54 -16.25
CA ASN A 652 24.78 5.44 -17.53
C ASN A 652 23.24 5.27 -17.37
N ILE A 653 22.73 4.93 -16.18
CA ILE A 653 21.29 4.75 -15.90
C ILE A 653 20.69 6.03 -15.29
N ILE A 654 19.65 6.55 -15.95
CA ILE A 654 18.87 7.71 -15.49
C ILE A 654 17.55 7.22 -14.90
N LEU A 655 17.26 7.57 -13.65
CA LEU A 655 15.94 7.36 -13.03
C LEU A 655 15.01 8.54 -13.31
N LEU A 656 13.76 8.23 -13.65
CA LEU A 656 12.63 9.15 -13.72
C LEU A 656 11.38 8.45 -13.19
N HIS A 657 10.28 9.18 -12.97
CA HIS A 657 9.04 8.60 -12.46
C HIS A 657 7.88 8.81 -13.46
N ASP A 658 7.16 7.75 -13.80
CA ASP A 658 5.95 7.83 -14.65
C ASP A 658 4.64 7.78 -13.85
N ALA A 659 4.72 7.62 -12.52
CA ALA A 659 3.63 7.79 -11.57
C ALA A 659 4.11 8.41 -10.24
N GLY A 660 3.26 8.39 -9.21
CA GLY A 660 3.57 8.96 -7.90
C GLY A 660 3.44 10.49 -7.81
N GLY A 661 3.45 11.02 -6.58
CA GLY A 661 3.32 12.46 -6.30
C GLY A 661 2.01 13.11 -6.78
N ASP A 662 1.97 14.45 -6.81
CA ASP A 662 0.78 15.20 -7.26
C ASP A 662 0.63 15.21 -8.80
N THR A 663 1.76 15.23 -9.54
CA THR A 663 1.78 15.27 -11.01
C THR A 663 3.13 14.86 -11.60
N ARG A 664 3.13 14.28 -12.80
CA ARG A 664 4.32 13.98 -13.63
C ARG A 664 4.40 14.80 -14.93
N GLU A 665 3.65 15.90 -15.03
CA GLU A 665 3.68 16.77 -16.22
C GLU A 665 5.07 17.34 -16.51
N GLU A 666 5.82 17.71 -15.48
CA GLU A 666 7.16 18.29 -15.62
C GLU A 666 8.18 17.26 -16.10
N THR A 667 8.08 15.99 -15.67
CA THR A 667 8.87 14.87 -16.20
C THR A 667 8.64 14.69 -17.70
N ILE A 668 7.39 14.73 -18.16
CA ILE A 668 7.04 14.61 -19.59
C ILE A 668 7.60 15.79 -20.39
N LYS A 669 7.54 17.02 -19.86
CA LYS A 669 8.14 18.21 -20.48
C LYS A 669 9.67 18.08 -20.56
N ALA A 670 10.30 17.60 -19.48
CA ALA A 670 11.73 17.37 -19.43
C ALA A 670 12.18 16.34 -20.48
N LEU A 671 11.48 15.21 -20.62
CA LEU A 671 11.78 14.19 -21.64
C LEU A 671 11.75 14.75 -23.07
N LYS A 672 10.79 15.63 -23.38
CA LYS A 672 10.67 16.27 -24.70
C LYS A 672 11.84 17.20 -25.03
N ILE A 673 12.57 17.67 -24.02
CA ILE A 673 13.77 18.51 -24.15
C ILE A 673 15.04 17.64 -24.11
N LEU A 674 15.14 16.77 -23.11
CA LEU A 674 16.30 15.97 -22.76
C LEU A 674 16.71 15.02 -23.89
N ILE A 675 15.77 14.20 -24.39
CA ILE A 675 16.04 13.18 -25.40
C ILE A 675 16.65 13.78 -26.68
N PRO A 676 16.01 14.74 -27.37
CA PRO A 676 16.57 15.29 -28.60
C PRO A 676 17.87 16.07 -28.36
N MET A 677 18.03 16.71 -27.19
CA MET A 677 19.24 17.44 -26.84
C MET A 677 20.44 16.49 -26.69
N LEU A 678 20.29 15.39 -25.94
CA LEU A 678 21.35 14.41 -25.72
C LEU A 678 21.69 13.66 -27.03
N GLN A 679 20.69 13.27 -27.82
CA GLN A 679 20.92 12.69 -29.15
C GLN A 679 21.72 13.62 -30.05
N LYS A 680 21.45 14.94 -30.03
CA LYS A 680 22.20 15.94 -30.80
C LYS A 680 23.66 16.11 -30.31
N GLN A 681 23.93 15.84 -29.04
CA GLN A 681 25.28 15.84 -28.46
C GLN A 681 26.05 14.52 -28.69
N GLY A 682 25.42 13.57 -29.40
CA GLY A 682 26.00 12.29 -29.76
C GLY A 682 25.86 11.21 -28.70
N TYR A 683 24.92 11.35 -27.76
CA TYR A 683 24.55 10.27 -26.85
C TYR A 683 23.58 9.31 -27.52
N HIS A 684 23.73 8.02 -27.22
CA HIS A 684 22.86 6.96 -27.73
C HIS A 684 22.07 6.35 -26.57
N PHE A 685 20.74 6.33 -26.70
CA PHE A 685 19.89 5.65 -25.72
C PHE A 685 19.81 4.16 -26.04
N THR A 686 20.11 3.32 -25.04
CA THR A 686 20.15 1.87 -25.12
C THR A 686 19.22 1.23 -24.06
N ASN A 687 19.19 -0.09 -23.98
CA ASN A 687 18.39 -0.86 -23.01
C ASN A 687 19.27 -1.61 -21.99
N LEU A 688 18.67 -2.11 -20.90
CA LEU A 688 19.40 -2.84 -19.86
C LEU A 688 20.02 -4.13 -20.41
N ALA A 689 19.34 -4.81 -21.33
CA ALA A 689 19.88 -6.00 -22.00
C ALA A 689 21.24 -5.73 -22.66
N SER A 690 21.39 -4.60 -23.34
CA SER A 690 22.62 -4.22 -24.04
C SER A 690 23.75 -3.89 -23.07
N ILE A 691 23.45 -3.10 -22.03
CA ILE A 691 24.43 -2.78 -20.97
C ILE A 691 24.88 -4.04 -20.22
N LEU A 692 23.98 -5.00 -20.02
CA LEU A 692 24.29 -6.25 -19.32
C LEU A 692 24.90 -7.35 -20.21
N HIS A 693 25.08 -7.08 -21.50
CA HIS A 693 25.49 -8.07 -22.51
C HIS A 693 24.60 -9.35 -22.47
N LYS A 694 23.30 -9.16 -22.26
CA LYS A 694 22.28 -10.22 -22.19
C LYS A 694 21.22 -10.01 -23.26
N SER A 695 20.49 -11.06 -23.60
CA SER A 695 19.29 -10.93 -24.42
C SER A 695 18.07 -10.52 -23.59
N LYS A 696 17.09 -9.85 -24.23
CA LYS A 696 15.81 -9.53 -23.58
C LYS A 696 15.11 -10.75 -22.99
N ASN A 697 15.26 -11.92 -23.63
CA ASN A 697 14.68 -13.19 -23.14
C ASN A 697 15.40 -13.73 -21.90
N GLU A 698 16.65 -13.34 -21.63
CA GLU A 698 17.31 -13.67 -20.37
C GLU A 698 16.84 -12.77 -19.23
N LEU A 699 16.56 -11.49 -19.51
CA LEU A 699 16.02 -10.56 -18.52
C LEU A 699 14.52 -10.75 -18.26
N MET A 700 13.78 -11.17 -19.29
CA MET A 700 12.34 -11.43 -19.26
C MET A 700 12.00 -12.79 -19.90
N PRO A 701 12.30 -13.91 -19.22
CA PRO A 701 12.14 -15.24 -19.80
C PRO A 701 10.69 -15.61 -20.05
N GLU A 702 10.45 -16.33 -21.15
CA GLU A 702 9.14 -16.91 -21.44
C GLU A 702 8.75 -17.90 -20.35
N ILE A 703 7.49 -17.83 -19.92
CA ILE A 703 6.96 -18.77 -18.94
C ILE A 703 6.66 -20.09 -19.65
N PRO A 704 7.20 -21.22 -19.18
CA PRO A 704 6.88 -22.52 -19.74
C PRO A 704 5.36 -22.74 -19.73
N LYS A 705 4.79 -23.09 -20.89
CA LYS A 705 3.34 -23.35 -21.10
C LYS A 705 2.85 -24.63 -20.42
N THR A 706 3.09 -24.72 -19.12
CA THR A 706 2.69 -25.81 -18.23
C THR A 706 1.24 -25.63 -17.77
N ARG A 707 0.69 -26.61 -17.05
CA ARG A 707 -0.65 -26.52 -16.45
C ARG A 707 -0.83 -25.26 -15.59
N SER A 708 0.22 -24.84 -14.87
CA SER A 708 0.22 -23.64 -14.02
C SER A 708 0.05 -22.35 -14.83
N TYR A 709 0.64 -22.28 -16.04
CA TYR A 709 0.47 -21.15 -16.95
C TYR A 709 -0.99 -20.98 -17.39
N TYR A 710 -1.68 -22.07 -17.72
CA TYR A 710 -3.09 -22.01 -18.11
C TYR A 710 -4.02 -21.66 -16.94
N VAL A 711 -3.72 -22.13 -15.73
CA VAL A 711 -4.45 -21.72 -14.51
C VAL A 711 -4.27 -20.23 -14.25
N MET A 712 -3.05 -19.73 -14.42
CA MET A 712 -2.71 -18.32 -14.27
C MET A 712 -3.40 -17.43 -15.33
N GLN A 713 -3.41 -17.85 -16.60
CA GLN A 713 -4.17 -17.18 -17.68
C GLN A 713 -5.67 -17.16 -17.39
N LEU A 714 -6.23 -18.26 -16.87
CA LEU A 714 -7.64 -18.32 -16.49
C LEU A 714 -7.96 -17.36 -15.33
N ASN A 715 -7.05 -17.22 -14.35
CA ASN A 715 -7.17 -16.23 -13.29
C ASN A 715 -7.12 -14.80 -13.82
N LEU A 716 -6.26 -14.50 -14.80
CA LEU A 716 -6.21 -13.17 -15.43
C LEU A 716 -7.50 -12.87 -16.20
N VAL A 717 -8.04 -13.84 -16.96
CA VAL A 717 -9.32 -13.69 -17.64
C VAL A 717 -10.42 -13.43 -16.61
N LEU A 718 -10.43 -14.18 -15.50
CA LEU A 718 -11.37 -13.98 -14.42
C LEU A 718 -11.24 -12.59 -13.78
N ALA A 719 -10.02 -12.14 -13.48
CA ALA A 719 -9.75 -10.81 -12.94
C ALA A 719 -10.18 -9.69 -13.90
N THR A 720 -9.88 -9.84 -15.20
CA THR A 720 -10.30 -8.89 -16.25
C THR A 720 -11.83 -8.83 -16.36
N VAL A 721 -12.51 -9.98 -16.30
CA VAL A 721 -13.97 -10.06 -16.29
C VAL A 721 -14.55 -9.41 -15.03
N ILE A 722 -13.99 -9.68 -13.85
CA ILE A 722 -14.42 -9.05 -12.59
C ILE A 722 -14.23 -7.54 -12.65
N TYR A 723 -13.08 -7.07 -13.13
CA TYR A 723 -12.79 -5.65 -13.30
C TYR A 723 -13.81 -4.98 -14.24
N GLY A 724 -14.10 -5.60 -15.38
CA GLY A 724 -15.10 -5.10 -16.33
C GLY A 724 -16.53 -5.08 -15.74
N ILE A 725 -16.91 -6.14 -15.00
CA ILE A 725 -18.19 -6.20 -14.28
C ILE A 725 -18.27 -5.09 -13.23
N SER A 726 -17.20 -4.86 -12.47
CA SER A 726 -17.14 -3.80 -11.45
C SER A 726 -17.37 -2.42 -12.06
N HIS A 727 -16.65 -2.08 -13.14
CA HIS A 727 -16.81 -0.81 -13.84
C HIS A 727 -18.21 -0.64 -14.43
N PHE A 728 -18.75 -1.70 -15.04
CA PHE A 728 -20.11 -1.70 -15.55
C PHE A 728 -21.13 -1.42 -14.42
N LEU A 729 -20.98 -2.05 -13.26
CA LEU A 729 -21.87 -1.85 -12.13
C LEU A 729 -21.77 -0.43 -11.55
N VAL A 730 -20.56 0.11 -11.40
CA VAL A 730 -20.36 1.49 -10.94
C VAL A 730 -21.01 2.48 -11.90
N ALA A 731 -20.80 2.33 -13.21
CA ALA A 731 -21.44 3.17 -14.22
C ALA A 731 -22.97 3.03 -14.17
N LEU A 732 -23.48 1.80 -14.07
CA LEU A 732 -24.91 1.52 -13.99
C LEU A 732 -25.55 2.20 -12.76
N PHE A 733 -24.97 2.07 -11.57
CA PHE A 733 -25.49 2.70 -10.36
C PHE A 733 -25.37 4.22 -10.38
N THR A 734 -24.30 4.76 -10.97
CA THR A 734 -24.14 6.21 -11.18
C THR A 734 -25.27 6.76 -12.07
N ILE A 735 -25.57 6.06 -13.17
CA ILE A 735 -26.70 6.41 -14.05
C ILE A 735 -28.03 6.32 -13.28
N PHE A 736 -28.25 5.28 -12.47
CA PHE A 736 -29.48 5.16 -11.68
C PHE A 736 -29.65 6.28 -10.65
N ILE A 737 -28.58 6.68 -9.97
CA ILE A 737 -28.59 7.82 -9.04
C ILE A 737 -28.92 9.11 -9.81
N GLY A 738 -28.25 9.37 -10.93
CA GLY A 738 -28.51 10.53 -11.78
C GLY A 738 -29.96 10.59 -12.28
N LEU A 739 -30.50 9.48 -12.80
CA LEU A 739 -31.90 9.38 -13.23
C LEU A 739 -32.88 9.56 -12.07
N GLY A 740 -32.55 9.04 -10.88
CA GLY A 740 -33.33 9.23 -9.66
C GLY A 740 -33.41 10.70 -9.22
N LEU A 741 -32.28 11.42 -9.25
CA LEU A 741 -32.21 12.85 -8.94
C LEU A 741 -33.00 13.69 -9.95
N ILE A 742 -32.85 13.41 -11.24
CA ILE A 742 -33.62 14.09 -12.30
C ILE A 742 -35.13 13.86 -12.09
N ARG A 743 -35.53 12.61 -11.82
CA ARG A 743 -36.93 12.28 -11.51
C ARG A 743 -37.45 13.08 -10.33
N LEU A 744 -36.67 13.15 -9.25
CA LEU A 744 -37.04 13.86 -8.03
C LEU A 744 -37.27 15.36 -8.29
N LEU A 745 -36.36 16.03 -9.01
CA LEU A 745 -36.49 17.44 -9.36
C LEU A 745 -37.73 17.71 -10.23
N LEU A 746 -37.98 16.87 -11.24
CA LEU A 746 -39.15 16.98 -12.12
C LEU A 746 -40.46 16.76 -11.35
N MET A 747 -40.51 15.75 -10.49
CA MET A 747 -41.68 15.47 -9.66
C MET A 747 -41.97 16.62 -8.69
N ALA A 748 -40.95 17.17 -8.03
CA ALA A 748 -41.11 18.33 -7.16
C ALA A 748 -41.66 19.54 -7.93
N TYR A 749 -41.09 19.83 -9.11
CA TYR A 749 -41.56 20.91 -9.98
C TYR A 749 -43.04 20.75 -10.39
N TRP A 750 -43.43 19.58 -10.90
CA TRP A 750 -44.82 19.33 -11.31
C TRP A 750 -45.79 19.31 -10.13
N ALA A 751 -45.41 18.74 -9.00
CA ALA A 751 -46.24 18.74 -7.80
C ALA A 751 -46.48 20.18 -7.28
N ILE A 752 -45.47 21.04 -7.30
CA ILE A 752 -45.61 22.46 -6.91
C ILE A 752 -46.56 23.18 -7.89
N LYS A 753 -46.40 22.94 -9.20
CA LYS A 753 -47.25 23.54 -10.24
C LYS A 753 -48.70 23.09 -10.11
N GLU A 754 -48.95 21.80 -9.89
CA GLU A 754 -50.30 21.28 -9.69
C GLU A 754 -50.93 21.82 -8.40
N ARG A 755 -50.17 21.90 -7.31
CA ARG A 755 -50.67 22.47 -6.06
C ARG A 755 -51.06 23.93 -6.19
N LYS A 756 -50.35 24.71 -7.01
CA LYS A 756 -50.75 26.08 -7.37
C LYS A 756 -52.04 26.10 -8.19
N LYS A 757 -52.27 25.11 -9.05
CA LYS A 757 -53.52 24.93 -9.80
C LYS A 757 -54.68 24.57 -8.85
N GLU A 758 -54.49 23.58 -7.97
CA GLU A 758 -55.47 23.17 -6.95
C GLU A 758 -55.90 24.36 -6.06
N LYS A 759 -54.96 25.21 -5.62
CA LYS A 759 -55.29 26.41 -4.82
C LYS A 759 -56.13 27.46 -5.57
N LYS A 760 -56.11 27.45 -6.90
CA LYS A 760 -56.94 28.34 -7.73
C LYS A 760 -58.33 27.76 -8.01
N LEU A 761 -58.55 26.46 -7.76
CA LEU A 761 -59.91 25.89 -7.84
C LEU A 761 -60.75 26.48 -6.70
N GLY A 762 -61.82 27.17 -7.08
CA GLY A 762 -62.76 27.80 -6.15
C GLY A 762 -63.58 26.80 -5.34
N ASN A 763 -64.58 27.33 -4.63
CA ASN A 763 -65.54 26.54 -3.87
C ASN A 763 -66.40 25.65 -4.80
N PHE A 764 -67.13 24.70 -4.20
CA PHE A 764 -68.08 23.86 -4.93
C PHE A 764 -69.15 24.76 -5.60
N PRO A 765 -69.38 24.63 -6.92
CA PRO A 765 -70.26 25.54 -7.64
C PRO A 765 -71.72 25.33 -7.24
N VAL A 766 -72.48 26.43 -7.18
CA VAL A 766 -73.93 26.39 -6.90
C VAL A 766 -74.67 26.27 -8.23
N LEU A 767 -75.41 25.16 -8.41
CA LEU A 767 -76.18 24.85 -9.62
C LEU A 767 -77.67 24.73 -9.29
N GLU A 768 -78.55 25.01 -10.27
CA GLU A 768 -80.00 24.81 -10.14
C GLU A 768 -80.37 23.33 -9.93
N SER A 769 -79.66 22.44 -10.62
CA SER A 769 -79.77 20.99 -10.45
C SER A 769 -78.39 20.34 -10.53
N TYR A 770 -78.07 19.49 -9.56
CA TYR A 770 -76.81 18.74 -9.56
C TYR A 770 -76.92 17.45 -10.38
N PRO A 771 -75.89 17.10 -11.17
CA PRO A 771 -75.89 15.87 -11.95
C PRO A 771 -75.98 14.64 -11.04
N LYS A 772 -76.68 13.61 -11.48
CA LYS A 772 -76.85 12.38 -10.70
C LYS A 772 -75.53 11.62 -10.59
N VAL A 773 -75.22 11.15 -9.39
CA VAL A 773 -74.04 10.35 -9.08
C VAL A 773 -74.44 8.99 -8.52
N SER A 774 -73.91 7.90 -9.06
CA SER A 774 -74.08 6.57 -8.48
C SER A 774 -72.80 6.03 -7.88
N ILE A 775 -72.83 5.67 -6.60
CA ILE A 775 -71.71 5.04 -5.89
C ILE A 775 -71.82 3.52 -6.09
N ILE A 776 -70.88 2.93 -6.84
CA ILE A 776 -70.86 1.51 -7.18
C ILE A 776 -69.93 0.76 -6.21
N VAL A 777 -70.50 -0.20 -5.48
CA VAL A 777 -69.83 -0.97 -4.43
C VAL A 777 -69.81 -2.47 -4.79
N PRO A 778 -68.77 -2.98 -5.48
CA PRO A 778 -68.61 -4.42 -5.67
C PRO A 778 -68.17 -5.07 -4.35
N ALA A 779 -68.88 -6.10 -3.91
CA ALA A 779 -68.56 -6.84 -2.69
C ALA A 779 -68.35 -8.33 -2.99
N TYR A 780 -67.33 -8.93 -2.37
CA TYR A 780 -67.11 -10.37 -2.38
C TYR A 780 -66.46 -10.80 -1.07
N ASN A 781 -67.22 -11.52 -0.24
CA ASN A 781 -66.80 -11.98 1.08
C ASN A 781 -66.38 -10.83 2.05
N GLU A 782 -67.25 -9.86 2.24
CA GLU A 782 -67.05 -8.65 3.05
C GLU A 782 -68.01 -8.57 4.26
N GLU A 783 -68.42 -9.72 4.83
CA GLU A 783 -69.43 -9.80 5.90
C GLU A 783 -69.11 -9.01 7.19
N VAL A 784 -67.83 -8.67 7.39
CA VAL A 784 -67.33 -7.91 8.55
C VAL A 784 -67.53 -6.41 8.36
N ASN A 785 -67.32 -5.90 7.14
CA ASN A 785 -67.21 -4.47 6.87
C ASN A 785 -68.42 -3.89 6.14
N ILE A 786 -69.13 -4.69 5.33
CA ILE A 786 -70.11 -4.20 4.35
C ILE A 786 -71.20 -3.29 4.96
N VAL A 787 -71.76 -3.66 6.12
CA VAL A 787 -72.80 -2.86 6.79
C VAL A 787 -72.25 -1.51 7.24
N SER A 788 -71.07 -1.49 7.87
CA SER A 788 -70.43 -0.25 8.34
C SER A 788 -70.06 0.67 7.16
N SER A 789 -69.54 0.11 6.08
CA SER A 789 -69.21 0.84 4.86
C SER A 789 -70.45 1.48 4.23
N LEU A 790 -71.55 0.73 4.06
CA LEU A 790 -72.80 1.27 3.50
C LEU A 790 -73.40 2.37 4.39
N LYS A 791 -73.40 2.22 5.73
CA LYS A 791 -73.82 3.29 6.65
C LYS A 791 -72.97 4.55 6.51
N ASN A 792 -71.66 4.41 6.25
CA ASN A 792 -70.79 5.56 6.02
C ASN A 792 -71.09 6.25 4.68
N LEU A 793 -71.32 5.49 3.60
CA LEU A 793 -71.65 6.04 2.29
C LEU A 793 -72.98 6.80 2.26
N LEU A 794 -73.94 6.42 3.11
CA LEU A 794 -75.20 7.15 3.26
C LEU A 794 -75.04 8.55 3.87
N LYS A 795 -73.90 8.84 4.52
CA LYS A 795 -73.60 10.14 5.13
C LYS A 795 -73.01 11.17 4.15
N GLN A 796 -72.93 10.86 2.86
CA GLN A 796 -72.39 11.79 1.86
C GLN A 796 -73.28 13.03 1.72
N THR A 797 -72.64 14.21 1.63
CA THR A 797 -73.29 15.53 1.58
C THR A 797 -73.62 15.99 0.16
N TYR A 798 -73.28 15.20 -0.86
CA TYR A 798 -73.64 15.52 -2.24
C TYR A 798 -75.16 15.46 -2.42
N PRO A 799 -75.82 16.43 -3.08
CA PRO A 799 -77.28 16.48 -3.10
C PRO A 799 -77.98 15.34 -3.85
N ASN A 800 -77.44 14.91 -5.00
CA ASN A 800 -78.11 13.99 -5.93
C ASN A 800 -77.32 12.69 -6.14
N PHE A 801 -77.34 11.78 -5.15
CA PHE A 801 -76.67 10.47 -5.26
C PHE A 801 -77.54 9.28 -4.85
N ASP A 802 -77.21 8.13 -5.42
CA ASP A 802 -77.63 6.80 -4.99
C ASP A 802 -76.42 5.85 -4.85
N ILE A 803 -76.64 4.69 -4.24
CA ILE A 803 -75.63 3.66 -3.99
C ILE A 803 -76.13 2.37 -4.64
N ILE A 804 -75.26 1.70 -5.39
CA ILE A 804 -75.51 0.40 -6.00
C ILE A 804 -74.47 -0.58 -5.49
N MET A 805 -74.90 -1.50 -4.63
CA MET A 805 -74.06 -2.59 -4.14
C MET A 805 -74.29 -3.83 -5.01
N VAL A 806 -73.19 -4.46 -5.43
CA VAL A 806 -73.20 -5.67 -6.26
C VAL A 806 -72.42 -6.77 -5.54
N ASP A 807 -73.13 -7.75 -5.03
CA ASP A 807 -72.57 -8.98 -4.50
C ASP A 807 -72.08 -9.88 -5.66
N ASP A 808 -70.76 -10.12 -5.75
CA ASP A 808 -70.12 -10.95 -6.78
C ASP A 808 -70.10 -12.44 -6.37
N GLY A 809 -71.25 -12.93 -5.90
CA GLY A 809 -71.46 -14.32 -5.51
C GLY A 809 -70.66 -14.71 -4.27
N SER A 810 -70.78 -13.91 -3.20
CA SER A 810 -70.11 -14.17 -1.92
C SER A 810 -70.46 -15.56 -1.36
N LYS A 811 -69.50 -16.15 -0.65
CA LYS A 811 -69.63 -17.45 0.03
C LYS A 811 -69.89 -17.31 1.53
N ASP A 812 -69.86 -16.09 2.04
CA ASP A 812 -70.15 -15.73 3.42
C ASP A 812 -71.48 -14.96 3.52
N LEU A 813 -71.79 -14.38 4.68
CA LEU A 813 -73.06 -13.70 4.95
C LEU A 813 -73.12 -12.26 4.39
N THR A 814 -72.27 -11.88 3.43
CA THR A 814 -72.20 -10.50 2.90
C THR A 814 -73.54 -10.01 2.34
N TYR A 815 -74.13 -10.79 1.42
CA TYR A 815 -75.38 -10.42 0.77
C TYR A 815 -76.55 -10.38 1.77
N GLU A 816 -76.66 -11.41 2.63
CA GLU A 816 -77.72 -11.51 3.63
C GLU A 816 -77.70 -10.33 4.61
N LYS A 817 -76.52 -9.97 5.13
CA LYS A 817 -76.38 -8.83 6.05
C LYS A 817 -76.72 -7.49 5.39
N ALA A 818 -76.26 -7.28 4.15
CA ALA A 818 -76.56 -6.05 3.42
C ALA A 818 -78.07 -5.95 3.10
N ASN A 819 -78.67 -7.04 2.62
CA ASN A 819 -80.09 -7.06 2.25
C ASN A 819 -81.01 -6.90 3.46
N THR A 820 -80.68 -7.52 4.60
CA THR A 820 -81.50 -7.44 5.82
C THR A 820 -81.52 -6.03 6.41
N GLU A 821 -80.40 -5.30 6.36
CA GLU A 821 -80.30 -3.96 6.95
C GLU A 821 -80.85 -2.86 6.03
N PHE A 822 -80.81 -3.04 4.70
CA PHE A 822 -81.02 -1.95 3.74
C PHE A 822 -82.00 -2.21 2.58
N SER A 823 -82.75 -3.32 2.59
CA SER A 823 -83.70 -3.69 1.51
C SER A 823 -84.60 -2.55 1.05
N ASP A 824 -85.07 -1.72 1.99
CA ASP A 824 -86.07 -0.66 1.75
C ASP A 824 -85.47 0.76 1.74
N HIS A 825 -84.15 0.90 1.72
CA HIS A 825 -83.52 2.21 1.79
C HIS A 825 -83.60 2.95 0.43
N PRO A 826 -84.21 4.14 0.32
CA PRO A 826 -84.57 4.77 -0.97
C PRO A 826 -83.37 5.15 -1.85
N LYS A 827 -82.19 5.32 -1.25
CA LYS A 827 -80.93 5.65 -1.94
C LYS A 827 -80.00 4.45 -2.19
N LEU A 828 -80.37 3.22 -1.82
CA LEU A 828 -79.47 2.06 -1.89
C LEU A 828 -80.15 0.89 -2.60
N LYS A 829 -79.51 0.38 -3.66
CA LYS A 829 -79.94 -0.79 -4.42
C LYS A 829 -78.92 -1.91 -4.27
N ILE A 830 -79.40 -3.12 -3.99
CA ILE A 830 -78.55 -4.30 -3.76
C ILE A 830 -78.85 -5.33 -4.86
N PHE A 831 -77.80 -5.81 -5.51
CA PHE A 831 -77.86 -6.86 -6.53
C PHE A 831 -76.91 -8.01 -6.17
N SER A 832 -77.21 -9.22 -6.63
CA SER A 832 -76.28 -10.36 -6.57
C SER A 832 -76.11 -10.99 -7.96
N LYS A 833 -74.90 -11.49 -8.25
CA LYS A 833 -74.55 -12.17 -9.49
C LYS A 833 -73.63 -13.35 -9.23
N THR A 834 -73.45 -14.21 -10.23
CA THR A 834 -72.44 -15.27 -10.18
C THR A 834 -71.03 -14.68 -10.16
N ASN A 835 -70.13 -15.25 -9.35
CA ASN A 835 -68.77 -14.73 -9.20
C ASN A 835 -68.03 -14.70 -10.54
N GLY A 836 -67.66 -13.48 -10.95
CA GLY A 836 -66.85 -13.25 -12.15
C GLY A 836 -65.61 -12.39 -11.89
N GLY A 837 -65.37 -12.00 -10.64
CA GLY A 837 -64.35 -11.05 -10.23
C GLY A 837 -64.85 -9.60 -10.25
N LYS A 838 -64.16 -8.75 -9.47
CA LYS A 838 -64.49 -7.35 -9.22
C LYS A 838 -64.79 -6.53 -10.49
N ALA A 839 -64.00 -6.69 -11.56
CA ALA A 839 -64.25 -5.99 -12.83
C ALA A 839 -65.63 -6.28 -13.41
N THR A 840 -66.12 -7.52 -13.30
CA THR A 840 -67.45 -7.92 -13.80
C THR A 840 -68.57 -7.37 -12.92
N ALA A 841 -68.36 -7.28 -11.60
CA ALA A 841 -69.30 -6.67 -10.67
C ALA A 841 -69.39 -5.15 -10.87
N LEU A 842 -68.26 -4.47 -11.09
CA LEU A 842 -68.23 -3.04 -11.43
C LEU A 842 -68.99 -2.75 -12.72
N ASN A 843 -68.70 -3.47 -13.81
CA ASN A 843 -69.39 -3.28 -15.08
C ASN A 843 -70.90 -3.55 -14.96
N PHE A 844 -71.30 -4.57 -14.18
CA PHE A 844 -72.71 -4.83 -13.90
C PHE A 844 -73.36 -3.68 -13.15
N GLY A 845 -72.75 -3.19 -12.06
CA GLY A 845 -73.28 -2.05 -11.30
C GLY A 845 -73.42 -0.78 -12.14
N ILE A 846 -72.42 -0.50 -13.00
CA ILE A 846 -72.44 0.66 -13.91
C ILE A 846 -73.57 0.53 -14.96
N SER A 847 -73.92 -0.69 -15.39
CA SER A 847 -75.06 -0.89 -16.30
C SER A 847 -76.43 -0.73 -15.63
N GLN A 848 -76.52 -0.79 -14.30
CA GLN A 848 -77.78 -0.65 -13.55
C GLN A 848 -78.16 0.80 -13.18
N THR A 849 -77.35 1.79 -13.57
CA THR A 849 -77.61 3.21 -13.30
C THR A 849 -77.72 4.02 -14.59
N ASP A 850 -78.47 5.12 -14.56
CA ASP A 850 -78.56 6.18 -15.57
C ASP A 850 -77.74 7.43 -15.19
N ALA A 851 -77.02 7.41 -14.07
CA ALA A 851 -76.22 8.53 -13.59
C ALA A 851 -75.16 9.00 -14.60
N GLU A 852 -74.92 10.31 -14.64
CA GLU A 852 -73.89 10.91 -15.49
C GLU A 852 -72.47 10.56 -14.98
N TYR A 853 -72.31 10.57 -13.66
CA TYR A 853 -71.07 10.24 -12.97
C TYR A 853 -71.23 8.97 -12.13
N VAL A 854 -70.21 8.12 -12.16
CA VAL A 854 -70.13 6.95 -11.28
C VAL A 854 -68.92 7.06 -10.37
N VAL A 855 -69.10 6.77 -9.09
CA VAL A 855 -68.03 6.70 -8.10
C VAL A 855 -67.82 5.23 -7.76
N CYS A 856 -66.69 4.66 -8.15
CA CYS A 856 -66.35 3.28 -7.85
C CYS A 856 -65.51 3.24 -6.57
N ILE A 857 -65.90 2.37 -5.63
CA ILE A 857 -65.28 2.24 -4.30
C ILE A 857 -65.19 0.77 -3.88
N ASP A 858 -64.14 0.39 -3.15
CA ASP A 858 -64.03 -0.93 -2.53
C ASP A 858 -65.02 -1.09 -1.35
N ALA A 859 -65.59 -2.29 -1.18
CA ALA A 859 -66.59 -2.57 -0.15
C ALA A 859 -66.10 -2.40 1.32
N ASP A 860 -64.78 -2.33 1.54
CA ASP A 860 -64.15 -2.10 2.84
C ASP A 860 -63.73 -0.64 3.08
N THR A 861 -64.08 0.27 2.16
CA THR A 861 -63.64 1.67 2.21
C THR A 861 -64.70 2.59 2.79
N LYS A 862 -64.26 3.54 3.62
CA LYS A 862 -65.07 4.62 4.20
C LYS A 862 -64.67 5.96 3.60
N LEU A 863 -65.65 6.79 3.23
CA LEU A 863 -65.45 8.12 2.68
C LEU A 863 -65.67 9.21 3.74
N GLU A 864 -64.91 10.30 3.65
CA GLU A 864 -65.25 11.57 4.31
C GLU A 864 -66.58 12.11 3.77
N GLN A 865 -67.35 12.84 4.58
CA GLN A 865 -68.75 13.21 4.28
C GLN A 865 -68.89 14.09 3.03
N ASP A 866 -67.86 14.83 2.65
CA ASP A 866 -67.78 15.71 1.49
C ASP A 866 -66.93 15.14 0.34
N ALA A 867 -66.48 13.87 0.44
CA ALA A 867 -65.60 13.28 -0.56
C ALA A 867 -66.24 13.25 -1.96
N VAL A 868 -67.50 12.80 -2.08
CA VAL A 868 -68.21 12.80 -3.38
C VAL A 868 -68.40 14.22 -3.90
N LYS A 869 -68.70 15.18 -3.02
CA LYS A 869 -68.84 16.60 -3.37
C LYS A 869 -67.54 17.16 -3.95
N HIS A 870 -66.38 16.84 -3.37
CA HIS A 870 -65.08 17.25 -3.90
C HIS A 870 -64.75 16.61 -5.25
N LEU A 871 -64.99 15.31 -5.42
CA LEU A 871 -64.76 14.63 -6.70
C LEU A 871 -65.57 15.28 -7.84
N ILE A 872 -66.86 15.50 -7.62
CA ILE A 872 -67.73 16.11 -8.63
C ILE A 872 -67.41 17.58 -8.83
N GLY A 873 -67.09 18.31 -7.76
CA GLY A 873 -66.63 19.70 -7.85
C GLY A 873 -65.43 19.86 -8.79
N ARG A 874 -64.53 18.86 -8.86
CA ARG A 874 -63.40 18.89 -9.80
C ARG A 874 -63.83 18.79 -11.27
N PHE A 875 -64.89 18.05 -11.59
CA PHE A 875 -65.46 18.02 -12.94
C PHE A 875 -66.16 19.32 -13.28
N LEU A 876 -66.96 19.86 -12.34
CA LEU A 876 -67.78 21.05 -12.57
C LEU A 876 -66.95 22.34 -12.68
N ASN A 877 -65.82 22.42 -11.97
CA ASN A 877 -64.92 23.57 -12.01
C ASN A 877 -63.85 23.49 -13.11
N ALA A 878 -63.87 22.46 -13.96
CA ALA A 878 -62.86 22.27 -14.99
C ALA A 878 -63.18 23.07 -16.25
N ASP A 879 -62.14 23.62 -16.88
CA ASP A 879 -62.25 24.17 -18.23
C ASP A 879 -62.61 23.04 -19.22
N PRO A 880 -63.57 23.25 -20.15
CA PRO A 880 -63.88 22.30 -21.21
C PRO A 880 -62.66 21.76 -21.97
N GLU A 881 -61.60 22.57 -22.14
CA GLU A 881 -60.36 22.14 -22.80
C GLU A 881 -59.60 21.06 -22.03
N GLU A 882 -59.79 20.93 -20.71
CA GLU A 882 -59.11 19.93 -19.89
C GLU A 882 -59.60 18.50 -20.18
N LYS A 883 -60.79 18.32 -20.79
CA LYS A 883 -61.37 17.00 -21.12
C LYS A 883 -61.28 16.00 -19.96
N ILE A 884 -61.60 16.43 -18.75
CA ILE A 884 -61.57 15.57 -17.56
C ILE A 884 -62.64 14.48 -17.70
N ALA A 885 -62.18 13.23 -17.69
CA ALA A 885 -63.04 12.03 -17.76
C ALA A 885 -63.09 11.24 -16.45
N ALA A 886 -62.04 11.37 -15.63
CA ALA A 886 -61.96 10.71 -14.35
C ALA A 886 -61.24 11.58 -13.31
N VAL A 887 -61.62 11.42 -12.04
CA VAL A 887 -61.01 12.11 -10.89
C VAL A 887 -60.63 11.07 -9.84
N ALA A 888 -59.36 11.07 -9.45
CA ALA A 888 -58.83 10.22 -8.39
C ALA A 888 -58.86 10.94 -7.03
N GLY A 889 -59.39 10.27 -6.00
CA GLY A 889 -59.37 10.78 -4.64
C GLY A 889 -58.14 10.36 -3.83
N ASN A 890 -57.97 10.95 -2.66
CA ASN A 890 -56.89 10.67 -1.72
C ASN A 890 -57.21 9.44 -0.87
N VAL A 891 -56.27 8.49 -0.77
CA VAL A 891 -56.47 7.28 0.03
C VAL A 891 -55.57 7.32 1.26
N LYS A 892 -56.13 7.00 2.42
CA LYS A 892 -55.43 6.90 3.70
C LYS A 892 -55.65 5.53 4.35
N VAL A 893 -54.65 5.10 5.11
CA VAL A 893 -54.69 3.84 5.87
C VAL A 893 -55.38 4.08 7.21
N GLY A 894 -56.48 3.37 7.46
CA GLY A 894 -57.29 3.52 8.67
C GLY A 894 -56.83 2.71 9.88
N ASN A 895 -56.08 1.62 9.67
CA ASN A 895 -55.65 0.68 10.72
C ASN A 895 -54.11 0.68 10.93
N GLN A 896 -53.54 1.80 11.37
CA GLN A 896 -52.10 1.95 11.66
C GLN A 896 -51.65 1.29 12.98
N VAL A 897 -52.03 0.02 13.17
CA VAL A 897 -51.85 -0.76 14.42
C VAL A 897 -50.45 -1.35 14.61
N ASN A 898 -49.67 -1.56 13.54
CA ASN A 898 -48.35 -2.17 13.62
C ASN A 898 -47.35 -1.52 12.64
N TRP A 899 -46.09 -1.98 12.64
CA TRP A 899 -45.07 -1.41 11.76
C TRP A 899 -45.38 -1.59 10.27
N LEU A 900 -46.00 -2.71 9.88
CA LEU A 900 -46.36 -2.98 8.49
C LEU A 900 -47.43 -2.01 7.98
N THR A 901 -48.49 -1.78 8.76
CA THR A 901 -49.55 -0.84 8.39
C THR A 901 -49.09 0.61 8.46
N LYS A 902 -48.14 0.96 9.34
CA LYS A 902 -47.44 2.25 9.35
C LYS A 902 -46.54 2.46 8.12
N TRP A 903 -45.76 1.45 7.72
CA TRP A 903 -44.95 1.50 6.49
C TRP A 903 -45.82 1.66 5.24
N GLN A 904 -46.96 0.98 5.20
CA GLN A 904 -47.92 1.14 4.11
C GLN A 904 -48.54 2.54 4.10
N ALA A 905 -48.85 3.13 5.27
CA ALA A 905 -49.32 4.50 5.36
C ALA A 905 -48.29 5.51 4.78
N ILE A 906 -47.00 5.32 5.09
CA ILE A 906 -45.90 6.13 4.54
C ILE A 906 -45.83 6.00 3.02
N GLU A 907 -45.96 4.78 2.48
CA GLU A 907 -45.98 4.57 1.03
C GLU A 907 -47.17 5.26 0.36
N TYR A 908 -48.36 5.20 0.96
CA TYR A 908 -49.54 5.89 0.42
C TYR A 908 -49.28 7.39 0.34
N THR A 909 -48.68 7.99 1.37
CA THR A 909 -48.30 9.40 1.36
C THR A 909 -47.22 9.73 0.31
N THR A 910 -46.14 8.94 0.26
CA THR A 910 -44.92 9.27 -0.51
C THR A 910 -44.96 8.85 -1.97
N SER A 911 -45.68 7.78 -2.31
CA SER A 911 -45.65 7.12 -3.62
C SER A 911 -47.03 7.04 -4.28
N GLN A 912 -48.13 6.99 -3.53
CA GLN A 912 -49.47 7.04 -4.16
C GLN A 912 -49.98 8.47 -4.28
N ASN A 913 -49.96 9.26 -3.20
CA ASN A 913 -50.57 10.58 -3.19
C ASN A 913 -49.66 11.64 -3.81
N PHE A 914 -48.36 11.61 -3.49
CA PHE A 914 -47.38 12.55 -4.05
C PHE A 914 -47.14 12.33 -5.55
N ASP A 915 -46.92 11.08 -6.00
CA ASP A 915 -46.75 10.79 -7.44
C ASP A 915 -47.98 11.22 -8.24
N ARG A 916 -49.20 10.95 -7.75
CA ARG A 916 -50.43 11.34 -8.45
C ARG A 916 -50.58 12.85 -8.55
N LEU A 917 -50.23 13.60 -7.50
CA LEU A 917 -50.21 15.06 -7.53
C LEU A 917 -49.24 15.58 -8.61
N ALA A 918 -48.04 15.01 -8.71
CA ALA A 918 -47.08 15.38 -9.75
C ALA A 918 -47.59 15.00 -11.16
N TYR A 919 -48.09 13.78 -11.31
CA TYR A 919 -48.51 13.23 -12.60
C TYR A 919 -49.82 13.84 -13.12
N ALA A 920 -50.67 14.39 -12.26
CA ALA A 920 -51.84 15.16 -12.67
C ALA A 920 -51.46 16.31 -13.61
N ASN A 921 -50.34 16.99 -13.37
CA ASN A 921 -49.94 18.15 -14.16
C ASN A 921 -49.61 17.84 -15.62
N ILE A 922 -49.12 16.62 -15.86
CA ILE A 922 -48.66 16.15 -17.17
C ILE A 922 -49.60 15.11 -17.80
N ASN A 923 -50.76 14.86 -17.18
CA ASN A 923 -51.71 13.83 -17.57
C ASN A 923 -51.08 12.41 -17.63
N ALA A 924 -50.45 12.00 -16.53
CA ALA A 924 -49.70 10.75 -16.41
C ALA A 924 -50.18 9.84 -15.26
N ILE A 925 -51.37 10.08 -14.70
CA ILE A 925 -51.92 9.26 -13.61
C ILE A 925 -52.35 7.90 -14.17
N THR A 926 -51.59 6.84 -13.90
CA THR A 926 -51.86 5.49 -14.44
C THR A 926 -52.75 4.62 -13.57
N VAL A 927 -53.09 5.07 -12.37
CA VAL A 927 -53.95 4.33 -11.44
C VAL A 927 -54.86 5.29 -10.69
N ILE A 928 -56.16 5.12 -10.88
CA ILE A 928 -57.18 5.63 -9.96
C ILE A 928 -57.45 4.53 -8.94
N PRO A 929 -57.20 4.76 -7.65
CA PRO A 929 -57.27 3.69 -6.65
C PRO A 929 -58.71 3.16 -6.54
N GLY A 930 -58.85 1.84 -6.43
CA GLY A 930 -60.15 1.19 -6.24
C GLY A 930 -60.95 1.68 -5.03
N ALA A 931 -60.28 2.28 -4.04
CA ALA A 931 -60.90 2.86 -2.86
C ALA A 931 -61.72 4.13 -3.17
N ILE A 932 -61.33 4.96 -4.16
CA ILE A 932 -62.06 6.19 -4.50
C ILE A 932 -61.70 6.69 -5.89
N GLY A 933 -62.63 6.53 -6.83
CA GLY A 933 -62.51 7.07 -8.19
C GLY A 933 -63.86 7.48 -8.76
N ALA A 934 -63.95 8.72 -9.27
CA ALA A 934 -65.12 9.21 -9.99
C ALA A 934 -64.85 9.21 -11.50
N PHE A 935 -65.85 8.82 -12.28
CA PHE A 935 -65.74 8.66 -13.73
C PHE A 935 -66.99 9.19 -14.43
N LYS A 936 -66.82 9.75 -15.62
CA LYS A 936 -67.94 9.96 -16.55
C LYS A 936 -68.41 8.63 -17.10
N LYS A 937 -69.68 8.28 -16.91
CA LYS A 937 -70.24 7.00 -17.35
C LYS A 937 -70.08 6.81 -18.86
N ALA A 938 -70.31 7.86 -19.65
CA ALA A 938 -70.14 7.83 -21.11
C ALA A 938 -68.73 7.40 -21.55
N VAL A 939 -67.69 7.90 -20.87
CA VAL A 939 -66.30 7.56 -21.19
C VAL A 939 -65.97 6.12 -20.80
N ILE A 940 -66.51 5.60 -19.69
CA ILE A 940 -66.34 4.17 -19.34
C ILE A 940 -66.88 3.26 -20.45
N HIS A 941 -68.04 3.58 -21.01
CA HIS A 941 -68.61 2.84 -22.12
C HIS A 941 -67.74 2.96 -23.39
N GLU A 942 -67.26 4.16 -23.71
CA GLU A 942 -66.39 4.42 -24.84
C GLU A 942 -65.10 3.58 -24.80
N VAL A 943 -64.45 3.48 -23.64
CA VAL A 943 -63.21 2.70 -23.47
C VAL A 943 -63.43 1.19 -23.26
N GLY A 944 -64.69 0.73 -23.33
CA GLY A 944 -65.06 -0.69 -23.22
C GLY A 944 -65.05 -1.27 -21.81
N GLY A 945 -65.22 -0.43 -20.77
CA GLY A 945 -65.38 -0.86 -19.37
C GLY A 945 -64.14 -1.49 -18.73
N TYR A 946 -64.33 -1.99 -17.50
CA TYR A 946 -63.29 -2.66 -16.72
C TYR A 946 -62.96 -4.03 -17.34
N SER A 947 -61.68 -4.31 -17.56
CA SER A 947 -61.25 -5.61 -18.11
C SER A 947 -60.92 -6.63 -17.03
N SER A 948 -61.22 -7.91 -17.31
CA SER A 948 -60.96 -9.06 -16.42
C SER A 948 -59.68 -9.84 -16.78
N ASP A 949 -58.96 -9.43 -17.82
CA ASP A 949 -57.72 -10.07 -18.30
C ASP A 949 -56.45 -9.59 -17.55
N THR A 950 -56.59 -8.62 -16.64
CA THR A 950 -55.55 -8.12 -15.74
C THR A 950 -56.01 -8.21 -14.28
N LEU A 951 -55.05 -8.29 -13.33
CA LEU A 951 -55.34 -8.28 -11.89
C LEU A 951 -55.51 -6.88 -11.26
N ALA A 952 -55.20 -5.84 -12.03
CA ALA A 952 -55.31 -4.43 -11.63
C ALA A 952 -56.26 -3.73 -12.61
N GLU A 953 -57.55 -4.04 -12.45
CA GLU A 953 -58.63 -3.52 -13.31
C GLU A 953 -58.71 -1.99 -13.29
N ASP A 954 -58.37 -1.41 -12.14
CA ASP A 954 -58.30 0.02 -11.85
C ASP A 954 -57.17 0.72 -12.63
N CYS A 955 -56.01 0.08 -12.73
CA CYS A 955 -54.89 0.54 -13.55
C CYS A 955 -55.22 0.47 -15.05
N ASP A 956 -55.82 -0.64 -15.51
CA ASP A 956 -56.12 -0.83 -16.94
C ASP A 956 -57.16 0.18 -17.45
N ILE A 957 -58.27 0.41 -16.72
CA ILE A 957 -59.28 1.41 -17.13
C ILE A 957 -58.67 2.81 -17.19
N THR A 958 -57.82 3.17 -16.22
CA THR A 958 -57.18 4.49 -16.15
C THR A 958 -56.29 4.72 -17.37
N VAL A 959 -55.49 3.73 -17.74
CA VAL A 959 -54.59 3.84 -18.91
C VAL A 959 -55.37 3.85 -20.22
N LYS A 960 -56.51 3.15 -20.32
CA LYS A 960 -57.39 3.27 -21.49
C LYS A 960 -57.94 4.69 -21.65
N ILE A 961 -58.41 5.31 -20.56
CA ILE A 961 -58.90 6.70 -20.57
C ILE A 961 -57.81 7.66 -21.06
N LEU A 962 -56.60 7.54 -20.53
CA LEU A 962 -55.45 8.33 -20.99
C LEU A 962 -55.08 8.09 -22.46
N ARG A 963 -55.20 6.84 -22.92
CA ARG A 963 -54.88 6.44 -24.30
C ARG A 963 -55.84 7.06 -25.32
N GLU A 964 -57.12 7.20 -24.97
CA GLU A 964 -58.12 7.89 -25.82
C GLU A 964 -57.99 9.43 -25.75
N GLY A 965 -57.02 9.95 -24.98
CA GLY A 965 -56.69 11.38 -24.96
C GLY A 965 -57.45 12.22 -23.94
N TYR A 966 -58.21 11.58 -23.05
CA TYR A 966 -58.86 12.24 -21.92
C TYR A 966 -57.88 12.53 -20.78
N THR A 967 -58.29 13.41 -19.85
CA THR A 967 -57.51 13.76 -18.66
C THR A 967 -58.03 13.03 -17.42
N VAL A 968 -57.09 12.50 -16.64
CA VAL A 968 -57.35 11.98 -15.29
C VAL A 968 -56.84 13.01 -14.29
N ALA A 969 -57.76 13.63 -13.54
CA ALA A 969 -57.43 14.64 -12.55
C ALA A 969 -57.27 14.03 -11.15
N ASN A 970 -56.57 14.76 -10.29
CA ASN A 970 -56.41 14.42 -8.87
C ASN A 970 -57.21 15.42 -8.01
N GLU A 971 -57.86 14.94 -6.94
CA GLU A 971 -58.55 15.78 -5.94
C GLU A 971 -58.19 15.29 -4.53
N ASN A 972 -57.20 15.95 -3.92
CA ASN A 972 -56.64 15.52 -2.64
C ASN A 972 -57.58 15.72 -1.44
N ARG A 973 -58.63 16.55 -1.56
CA ARG A 973 -59.63 16.77 -0.50
C ARG A 973 -60.66 15.65 -0.42
N ALA A 974 -60.84 14.88 -1.51
CA ALA A 974 -61.73 13.73 -1.48
C ALA A 974 -61.02 12.56 -0.80
N VAL A 975 -61.16 12.43 0.52
CA VAL A 975 -60.44 11.41 1.31
C VAL A 975 -61.27 10.14 1.47
N ALA A 976 -60.61 9.00 1.24
CA ALA A 976 -61.09 7.67 1.52
C ALA A 976 -60.16 6.95 2.48
N VAL A 977 -60.71 6.27 3.47
CA VAL A 977 -59.99 5.48 4.47
C VAL A 977 -60.25 4.00 4.23
N THR A 978 -59.18 3.23 4.05
CA THR A 978 -59.22 1.78 3.75
C THR A 978 -58.40 0.96 4.75
N GLU A 979 -58.62 -0.35 4.76
CA GLU A 979 -57.93 -1.31 5.62
C GLU A 979 -56.65 -1.83 4.95
N ALA A 980 -55.50 -1.56 5.57
CA ALA A 980 -54.21 -2.13 5.18
C ALA A 980 -54.01 -3.54 5.79
N PRO A 981 -53.33 -4.46 5.10
CA PRO A 981 -52.96 -5.76 5.64
C PRO A 981 -52.20 -5.70 6.97
N GLU A 982 -52.71 -6.38 8.00
CA GLU A 982 -52.06 -6.44 9.31
C GLU A 982 -50.98 -7.52 9.39
N THR A 983 -51.00 -8.51 8.50
CA THR A 983 -50.00 -9.60 8.46
C THR A 983 -49.15 -9.58 7.17
N VAL A 984 -47.89 -10.03 7.28
CA VAL A 984 -46.97 -10.14 6.13
C VAL A 984 -47.55 -11.02 5.01
N LYS A 985 -48.27 -12.10 5.35
CA LYS A 985 -48.89 -12.99 4.36
C LYS A 985 -49.98 -12.29 3.55
N GLN A 986 -50.85 -11.51 4.19
CA GLN A 986 -51.87 -10.71 3.51
C GLN A 986 -51.21 -9.61 2.67
N PHE A 987 -50.20 -8.95 3.22
CA PHE A 987 -49.43 -7.91 2.52
C PHE A 987 -48.79 -8.43 1.25
N LEU A 988 -48.04 -9.54 1.31
CA LEU A 988 -47.39 -10.14 0.14
C LEU A 988 -48.41 -10.54 -0.95
N LYS A 989 -49.61 -11.01 -0.57
CA LYS A 989 -50.69 -11.30 -1.52
C LYS A 989 -51.19 -10.03 -2.21
N GLN A 990 -51.46 -8.97 -1.44
CA GLN A 990 -51.90 -7.68 -1.97
C GLN A 990 -50.85 -7.09 -2.93
N ARG A 991 -49.59 -7.03 -2.50
CA ARG A 991 -48.50 -6.46 -3.29
C ARG A 991 -48.18 -7.27 -4.54
N PHE A 992 -48.28 -8.59 -4.46
CA PHE A 992 -48.19 -9.44 -5.64
C PHE A 992 -49.28 -9.09 -6.66
N ARG A 993 -50.53 -8.93 -6.22
CA ARG A 993 -51.64 -8.55 -7.12
C ARG A 993 -51.35 -7.23 -7.84
N TRP A 994 -50.88 -6.22 -7.11
CA TRP A 994 -50.59 -4.89 -7.68
C TRP A 994 -49.39 -4.94 -8.62
N THR A 995 -48.28 -5.51 -8.18
CA THR A 995 -47.04 -5.57 -8.98
C THR A 995 -47.24 -6.39 -10.25
N TYR A 996 -47.96 -7.51 -10.16
CA TYR A 996 -48.28 -8.35 -11.30
C TYR A 996 -49.31 -7.71 -12.23
N GLY A 997 -50.36 -7.08 -11.67
CA GLY A 997 -51.40 -6.40 -12.44
C GLY A 997 -50.87 -5.20 -13.23
N ILE A 998 -50.01 -4.38 -12.62
CA ILE A 998 -49.33 -3.27 -13.32
C ILE A 998 -48.43 -3.81 -14.44
N MET A 999 -47.74 -4.93 -14.22
CA MET A 999 -46.90 -5.55 -15.25
C MET A 999 -47.74 -6.06 -16.43
N GLN A 1000 -48.92 -6.63 -16.15
CA GLN A 1000 -49.88 -7.05 -17.17
C GLN A 1000 -50.41 -5.84 -17.95
N MET A 1001 -50.80 -4.76 -17.27
CA MET A 1001 -51.24 -3.52 -17.91
C MET A 1001 -50.13 -2.95 -18.79
N PHE A 1002 -48.91 -2.83 -18.28
CA PHE A 1002 -47.76 -2.31 -19.03
C PHE A 1002 -47.53 -3.11 -20.33
N TRP A 1003 -47.59 -4.45 -20.25
CA TRP A 1003 -47.44 -5.30 -21.42
C TRP A 1003 -48.60 -5.19 -22.42
N LYS A 1004 -49.84 -5.10 -21.91
CA LYS A 1004 -51.06 -4.91 -22.70
C LYS A 1004 -51.04 -3.59 -23.47
N GLN A 1005 -50.46 -2.54 -22.88
CA GLN A 1005 -50.42 -1.19 -23.43
C GLN A 1005 -49.03 -0.77 -23.96
N ARG A 1006 -48.11 -1.72 -24.18
CA ARG A 1006 -46.71 -1.46 -24.58
C ARG A 1006 -46.54 -0.56 -25.82
N GLN A 1007 -47.54 -0.47 -26.69
CA GLN A 1007 -47.57 0.43 -27.85
C GLN A 1007 -47.56 1.92 -27.49
N THR A 1008 -47.89 2.28 -26.24
CA THR A 1008 -47.82 3.67 -25.77
C THR A 1008 -46.42 4.05 -25.30
N PHE A 1009 -45.52 3.09 -25.10
CA PHE A 1009 -44.17 3.31 -24.58
C PHE A 1009 -43.33 4.21 -25.51
N PHE A 1010 -42.80 5.31 -24.97
CA PHE A 1010 -42.06 6.36 -25.70
C PHE A 1010 -42.78 6.95 -26.92
N ASN A 1011 -44.11 6.85 -26.97
CA ASN A 1011 -44.87 7.41 -28.07
C ASN A 1011 -45.40 8.80 -27.69
N PRO A 1012 -44.95 9.88 -28.38
CA PRO A 1012 -45.33 11.26 -28.06
C PRO A 1012 -46.82 11.54 -28.28
N LYS A 1013 -47.53 10.72 -29.09
CA LYS A 1013 -48.98 10.82 -29.30
C LYS A 1013 -49.76 10.80 -27.99
N TYR A 1014 -49.29 10.03 -27.00
CA TYR A 1014 -49.96 9.83 -25.72
C TYR A 1014 -49.44 10.76 -24.61
N LYS A 1015 -48.72 11.84 -24.96
CA LYS A 1015 -48.26 12.88 -24.03
C LYS A 1015 -47.58 12.29 -22.78
N GLY A 1016 -48.02 12.66 -21.57
CA GLY A 1016 -47.45 12.19 -20.31
C GLY A 1016 -47.55 10.68 -20.08
N LEU A 1017 -48.58 10.01 -20.61
CA LEU A 1017 -48.67 8.54 -20.52
C LEU A 1017 -47.48 7.89 -21.23
N GLY A 1018 -47.21 8.28 -22.48
CA GLY A 1018 -46.20 7.63 -23.32
C GLY A 1018 -44.77 8.08 -23.04
N LEU A 1019 -44.57 9.38 -22.77
CA LEU A 1019 -43.24 9.96 -22.57
C LEU A 1019 -42.75 9.91 -21.12
N TRP A 1020 -43.66 9.80 -20.14
CA TRP A 1020 -43.30 9.77 -18.73
C TRP A 1020 -43.78 8.52 -18.01
N ALA A 1021 -45.08 8.27 -17.95
CA ALA A 1021 -45.63 7.22 -17.07
C ALA A 1021 -45.12 5.82 -17.41
N MET A 1022 -45.17 5.44 -18.69
CA MET A 1022 -44.72 4.13 -19.15
C MET A 1022 -43.20 3.94 -18.94
N PRO A 1023 -42.31 4.87 -19.38
CA PRO A 1023 -40.89 4.83 -19.03
C PRO A 1023 -40.61 4.77 -17.52
N ASN A 1024 -41.34 5.56 -16.73
CA ASN A 1024 -41.19 5.62 -15.28
C ASN A 1024 -41.56 4.29 -14.61
N ILE A 1025 -42.67 3.66 -15.03
CA ILE A 1025 -43.07 2.32 -14.56
C ILE A 1025 -41.96 1.31 -14.86
N LEU A 1026 -41.49 1.23 -16.12
CA LEU A 1026 -40.46 0.27 -16.51
C LEU A 1026 -39.16 0.48 -15.73
N LEU A 1027 -38.66 1.71 -15.67
CA LEU A 1027 -37.36 2.02 -15.09
C LEU A 1027 -37.37 1.94 -13.57
N PHE A 1028 -38.30 2.64 -12.90
CA PHE A 1028 -38.28 2.82 -11.44
C PHE A 1028 -39.05 1.74 -10.67
N GLN A 1029 -40.03 1.06 -11.28
CA GLN A 1029 -40.77 -0.03 -10.60
C GLN A 1029 -40.21 -1.43 -10.91
N TYR A 1030 -39.54 -1.61 -12.06
CA TYR A 1030 -39.02 -2.93 -12.48
C TYR A 1030 -37.49 -2.97 -12.63
N ILE A 1031 -36.88 -2.15 -13.49
CA ILE A 1031 -35.43 -2.26 -13.79
C ILE A 1031 -34.57 -1.95 -12.58
N ILE A 1032 -34.69 -0.77 -11.97
CA ILE A 1032 -33.85 -0.37 -10.82
C ILE A 1032 -34.07 -1.32 -9.62
N PRO A 1033 -35.32 -1.65 -9.21
CA PRO A 1033 -35.57 -2.62 -8.14
C PRO A 1033 -35.05 -4.03 -8.43
N PHE A 1034 -34.95 -4.44 -9.70
CA PHE A 1034 -34.38 -5.74 -10.07
C PHE A 1034 -32.87 -5.80 -9.78
N PHE A 1035 -32.12 -4.71 -10.00
CA PHE A 1035 -30.68 -4.62 -9.71
C PHE A 1035 -30.36 -4.23 -8.27
N SER A 1036 -31.32 -3.70 -7.50
CA SER A 1036 -31.08 -3.22 -6.14
C SER A 1036 -30.55 -4.29 -5.15
N PRO A 1037 -30.99 -5.57 -5.17
CA PRO A 1037 -30.39 -6.61 -4.33
C PRO A 1037 -28.90 -6.86 -4.61
N LEU A 1038 -28.46 -6.64 -5.86
CA LEU A 1038 -27.05 -6.79 -6.21
C LEU A 1038 -26.20 -5.71 -5.55
N ALA A 1039 -26.71 -4.47 -5.45
CA ALA A 1039 -26.05 -3.41 -4.67
C ALA A 1039 -25.91 -3.80 -3.19
N ASP A 1040 -26.96 -4.38 -2.60
CA ASP A 1040 -26.94 -4.81 -1.19
C ASP A 1040 -25.87 -5.88 -0.94
N VAL A 1041 -25.70 -6.83 -1.88
CA VAL A 1041 -24.66 -7.86 -1.82
C VAL A 1041 -23.25 -7.27 -1.99
N ILE A 1042 -23.06 -6.39 -2.99
CA ILE A 1042 -21.78 -5.71 -3.22
C ILE A 1042 -21.38 -4.88 -2.00
N MET A 1043 -22.33 -4.17 -1.40
CA MET A 1043 -22.11 -3.40 -0.18
C MET A 1043 -21.66 -4.31 0.97
N PHE A 1044 -22.37 -5.42 1.20
CA PHE A 1044 -22.03 -6.35 2.28
C PHE A 1044 -20.60 -6.89 2.14
N PHE A 1045 -20.21 -7.34 0.94
CA PHE A 1045 -18.85 -7.82 0.69
C PHE A 1045 -17.81 -6.69 0.67
N GLY A 1046 -18.20 -5.51 0.19
CA GLY A 1046 -17.34 -4.34 0.14
C GLY A 1046 -16.91 -3.84 1.52
N ILE A 1047 -17.82 -3.88 2.50
CA ILE A 1047 -17.50 -3.58 3.92
C ILE A 1047 -16.44 -4.54 4.46
N LEU A 1048 -16.44 -5.81 4.02
CA LEU A 1048 -15.46 -6.82 4.44
C LEU A 1048 -14.11 -6.70 3.71
N SER A 1049 -14.01 -5.88 2.66
CA SER A 1049 -12.85 -5.80 1.76
C SER A 1049 -11.85 -4.67 2.06
N GLY A 1050 -12.00 -3.97 3.19
CA GLY A 1050 -11.17 -2.80 3.54
C GLY A 1050 -11.57 -1.48 2.87
N ASN A 1051 -12.45 -1.50 1.86
CA ASN A 1051 -13.02 -0.31 1.20
C ASN A 1051 -14.31 0.22 1.86
N GLY A 1052 -14.54 -0.11 3.13
CA GLY A 1052 -15.80 0.15 3.83
C GLY A 1052 -16.22 1.63 3.86
N GLU A 1053 -15.27 2.56 4.01
CA GLU A 1053 -15.57 4.00 4.11
C GLU A 1053 -16.17 4.59 2.83
N LYS A 1054 -15.57 4.30 1.67
CA LYS A 1054 -16.08 4.80 0.38
C LYS A 1054 -17.49 4.28 0.13
N ILE A 1055 -17.72 2.98 0.33
CA ILE A 1055 -19.03 2.35 0.12
C ILE A 1055 -20.07 2.90 1.09
N PHE A 1056 -19.69 3.09 2.36
CA PHE A 1056 -20.54 3.70 3.38
C PHE A 1056 -20.95 5.13 2.98
N SER A 1057 -20.01 5.95 2.47
CA SER A 1057 -20.30 7.32 2.06
C SER A 1057 -21.31 7.40 0.89
N TYR A 1058 -21.18 6.53 -0.12
CA TYR A 1058 -22.15 6.43 -1.22
C TYR A 1058 -23.54 5.99 -0.73
N TYR A 1059 -23.57 5.02 0.18
CA TYR A 1059 -24.83 4.52 0.75
C TYR A 1059 -25.51 5.60 1.61
N LEU A 1060 -24.74 6.33 2.41
CA LEU A 1060 -25.25 7.45 3.21
C LEU A 1060 -25.83 8.54 2.31
N LEU A 1061 -25.13 8.91 1.23
CA LEU A 1061 -25.63 9.88 0.25
C LEU A 1061 -26.94 9.42 -0.38
N PHE A 1062 -27.04 8.16 -0.78
CA PHE A 1062 -28.26 7.57 -1.33
C PHE A 1062 -29.43 7.64 -0.32
N LEU A 1063 -29.18 7.28 0.95
CA LEU A 1063 -30.18 7.36 2.01
C LEU A 1063 -30.63 8.80 2.27
N LEU A 1064 -29.72 9.78 2.22
CA LEU A 1064 -30.06 11.19 2.38
C LEU A 1064 -30.94 11.70 1.24
N VAL A 1065 -30.61 11.36 -0.01
CA VAL A 1065 -31.43 11.70 -1.19
C VAL A 1065 -32.83 11.10 -1.05
N ASP A 1066 -32.92 9.83 -0.69
CA ASP A 1066 -34.20 9.14 -0.53
C ASP A 1066 -35.03 9.68 0.65
N ALA A 1067 -34.39 10.01 1.78
CA ALA A 1067 -35.04 10.66 2.91
C ALA A 1067 -35.57 12.07 2.54
N SER A 1068 -34.83 12.81 1.72
CA SER A 1068 -35.26 14.15 1.26
C SER A 1068 -36.58 14.10 0.48
N LEU A 1069 -36.80 13.07 -0.35
CA LEU A 1069 -38.06 12.87 -1.07
C LEU A 1069 -39.22 12.64 -0.09
N ALA A 1070 -39.01 11.80 0.92
CA ALA A 1070 -40.02 11.52 1.92
C ALA A 1070 -40.37 12.80 2.72
N ILE A 1071 -39.37 13.61 3.08
CA ILE A 1071 -39.58 14.91 3.75
C ILE A 1071 -40.45 15.83 2.89
N VAL A 1072 -40.10 16.03 1.62
CA VAL A 1072 -40.86 16.89 0.69
C VAL A 1072 -42.31 16.38 0.54
N ALA A 1073 -42.50 15.08 0.35
CA ALA A 1073 -43.83 14.50 0.22
C ALA A 1073 -44.69 14.70 1.48
N PHE A 1074 -44.12 14.50 2.68
CA PHE A 1074 -44.83 14.72 3.95
C PHE A 1074 -45.19 16.18 4.18
N MET A 1075 -44.27 17.11 3.90
CA MET A 1075 -44.54 18.55 3.96
C MET A 1075 -45.66 18.93 2.97
N MET A 1076 -45.65 18.34 1.77
CA MET A 1076 -46.67 18.63 0.76
C MET A 1076 -48.04 18.08 1.13
N GLN A 1077 -48.10 16.88 1.71
CA GLN A 1077 -49.35 16.24 2.14
C GLN A 1077 -49.84 16.67 3.53
N ARG A 1078 -49.11 17.58 4.22
CA ARG A 1078 -49.40 18.04 5.60
C ARG A 1078 -49.47 16.88 6.61
N GLU A 1079 -48.65 15.85 6.42
CA GLU A 1079 -48.56 14.71 7.32
C GLU A 1079 -47.52 14.97 8.43
N LYS A 1080 -47.66 14.32 9.59
CA LYS A 1080 -46.76 14.53 10.74
C LYS A 1080 -45.34 14.03 10.42
N LEU A 1081 -44.35 14.93 10.45
CA LEU A 1081 -42.95 14.60 10.14
C LEU A 1081 -42.33 13.55 11.08
N VAL A 1082 -42.82 13.42 12.31
CA VAL A 1082 -42.37 12.38 13.25
C VAL A 1082 -42.51 10.96 12.67
N ASN A 1083 -43.49 10.75 11.78
CA ASN A 1083 -43.68 9.45 11.12
C ASN A 1083 -42.54 9.07 10.16
N LEU A 1084 -41.68 10.02 9.77
CA LEU A 1084 -40.49 9.75 8.95
C LEU A 1084 -39.45 8.88 9.67
N LEU A 1085 -39.47 8.82 11.01
CA LEU A 1085 -38.60 7.91 11.77
C LEU A 1085 -38.81 6.44 11.38
N TYR A 1086 -40.03 6.08 10.93
CA TYR A 1086 -40.34 4.73 10.46
C TYR A 1086 -39.81 4.43 9.06
N VAL A 1087 -39.36 5.43 8.29
CA VAL A 1087 -38.74 5.26 6.96
C VAL A 1087 -37.40 4.54 7.08
N ILE A 1088 -36.61 4.83 8.12
CA ILE A 1088 -35.29 4.20 8.33
C ILE A 1088 -35.43 2.66 8.42
N PRO A 1089 -36.22 2.09 9.36
CA PRO A 1089 -36.41 0.63 9.41
C PRO A 1089 -37.18 0.09 8.21
N GLN A 1090 -38.00 0.90 7.51
CA GLN A 1090 -38.66 0.51 6.26
C GLN A 1090 -37.64 0.12 5.18
N ARG A 1091 -36.51 0.83 5.09
CA ARG A 1091 -35.45 0.55 4.08
C ARG A 1091 -34.77 -0.81 4.27
N PHE A 1092 -34.68 -1.28 5.52
CA PHE A 1092 -34.06 -2.57 5.84
C PHE A 1092 -35.05 -3.74 5.87
N GLY A 1093 -36.35 -3.52 6.15
CA GLY A 1093 -37.34 -4.60 6.20
C GLY A 1093 -38.28 -4.62 4.99
N TYR A 1094 -39.04 -3.54 4.80
CA TYR A 1094 -40.10 -3.43 3.80
C TYR A 1094 -39.59 -3.63 2.36
N ARG A 1095 -38.42 -3.07 2.06
CA ARG A 1095 -37.78 -3.18 0.74
C ARG A 1095 -37.52 -4.64 0.35
N TRP A 1096 -37.09 -5.48 1.28
CA TRP A 1096 -36.84 -6.90 1.04
C TRP A 1096 -38.13 -7.67 0.78
N LEU A 1097 -39.23 -7.32 1.47
CA LEU A 1097 -40.56 -7.87 1.18
C LEU A 1097 -40.99 -7.51 -0.26
N MET A 1098 -40.72 -6.29 -0.71
CA MET A 1098 -41.02 -5.86 -2.08
C MET A 1098 -40.15 -6.57 -3.12
N TYR A 1099 -38.89 -6.90 -2.81
CA TYR A 1099 -38.07 -7.75 -3.70
C TYR A 1099 -38.68 -9.14 -3.87
N ILE A 1100 -39.11 -9.78 -2.78
CA ILE A 1100 -39.79 -11.09 -2.84
C ILE A 1100 -41.01 -11.01 -3.75
N VAL A 1101 -41.80 -9.95 -3.64
CA VAL A 1101 -42.98 -9.70 -4.48
C VAL A 1101 -42.59 -9.53 -5.96
N LEU A 1102 -41.58 -8.71 -6.25
CA LEU A 1102 -41.10 -8.43 -7.61
C LEU A 1102 -40.62 -9.71 -8.30
N PHE A 1103 -39.69 -10.45 -7.68
CA PHE A 1103 -39.15 -11.69 -8.26
C PHE A 1103 -40.21 -12.78 -8.39
N ARG A 1104 -41.16 -12.85 -7.44
CA ARG A 1104 -42.31 -13.76 -7.55
C ARG A 1104 -43.20 -13.38 -8.73
N SER A 1105 -43.44 -12.08 -8.95
CA SER A 1105 -44.25 -11.56 -10.06
C SER A 1105 -43.59 -11.85 -11.41
N LEU A 1106 -42.29 -11.53 -11.55
CA LEU A 1106 -41.48 -11.86 -12.73
C LEU A 1106 -41.49 -13.35 -13.03
N ARG A 1107 -41.23 -14.19 -12.02
CA ARG A 1107 -41.27 -15.66 -12.15
C ARG A 1107 -42.62 -16.14 -12.66
N LYS A 1108 -43.72 -15.61 -12.11
CA LYS A 1108 -45.08 -16.00 -12.51
C LYS A 1108 -45.39 -15.57 -13.95
N ALA A 1109 -44.98 -14.37 -14.37
CA ALA A 1109 -45.17 -13.90 -15.74
C ALA A 1109 -44.37 -14.73 -16.75
N LEU A 1110 -43.12 -15.06 -16.42
CA LEU A 1110 -42.28 -15.93 -17.26
C LEU A 1110 -42.85 -17.35 -17.36
N LYS A 1111 -43.44 -17.86 -16.28
CA LYS A 1111 -44.16 -19.15 -16.30
C LYS A 1111 -45.45 -19.13 -17.11
N GLY A 1112 -46.18 -18.01 -17.06
CA GLY A 1112 -47.52 -17.88 -17.65
C GLY A 1112 -48.61 -18.69 -16.95
N GLU A 1113 -48.45 -18.90 -15.64
CA GLU A 1113 -49.48 -19.51 -14.80
C GLU A 1113 -50.65 -18.53 -14.61
N MET A 1114 -51.90 -19.03 -14.69
CA MET A 1114 -53.08 -18.26 -14.33
C MET A 1114 -53.02 -17.86 -12.85
N GLN A 1115 -53.50 -16.65 -12.52
CA GLN A 1115 -53.64 -16.20 -11.14
C GLN A 1115 -55.09 -15.82 -10.85
N SER A 1116 -55.65 -16.42 -9.80
CA SER A 1116 -56.94 -15.99 -9.27
C SER A 1116 -56.77 -14.82 -8.29
N TRP A 1117 -57.83 -13.99 -8.19
CA TRP A 1117 -57.86 -12.74 -7.42
C TRP A 1117 -57.46 -12.91 -5.94
N GLY A 1118 -57.77 -14.08 -5.35
CA GLY A 1118 -57.28 -14.52 -4.03
C GLY A 1118 -57.88 -13.73 -2.86
N PHE A 1119 -58.59 -14.41 -1.97
CA PHE A 1119 -59.28 -13.77 -0.83
C PHE A 1119 -58.32 -13.23 0.25
N LEU A 1120 -58.60 -12.03 0.75
CA LEU A 1120 -57.96 -11.39 1.91
C LEU A 1120 -58.98 -11.31 3.06
N LYS A 1121 -58.78 -12.07 4.14
CA LYS A 1121 -59.61 -12.00 5.34
C LYS A 1121 -59.40 -10.64 6.03
N ARG A 1122 -60.44 -9.84 6.20
CA ARG A 1122 -60.41 -8.52 6.86
C ARG A 1122 -60.59 -8.64 8.37
N THR A 1123 -60.05 -7.67 9.12
CA THR A 1123 -60.13 -7.63 10.60
C THR A 1123 -61.20 -6.66 11.11
N GLY A 1124 -61.62 -5.68 10.30
CA GLY A 1124 -62.62 -4.69 10.69
C GLY A 1124 -62.09 -3.54 11.57
N ASN A 1125 -60.76 -3.41 11.72
CA ASN A 1125 -60.12 -2.43 12.60
C ASN A 1125 -60.00 -1.00 12.03
N VAL A 1126 -60.84 -0.62 11.05
CA VAL A 1126 -60.80 0.72 10.45
C VAL A 1126 -61.47 1.71 11.41
N LYS A 1127 -60.66 2.62 11.99
CA LYS A 1127 -61.13 3.69 12.89
C LYS A 1127 -62.27 4.49 12.24
N GLU A 1128 -63.26 4.88 13.04
CA GLU A 1128 -64.26 5.85 12.57
C GLU A 1128 -63.57 7.17 12.23
N ILE A 1129 -64.00 7.78 11.13
CA ILE A 1129 -63.53 9.08 10.71
C ILE A 1129 -64.16 10.10 11.68
N THR A 1130 -63.42 10.46 12.72
CA THR A 1130 -63.78 11.60 13.58
C THR A 1130 -63.60 12.86 12.76
N THR A 1131 -64.69 13.61 12.56
CA THR A 1131 -64.66 14.97 11.99
C THR A 1131 -63.64 15.80 12.76
N SER A 1132 -62.58 16.24 12.07
CA SER A 1132 -61.63 17.24 12.57
C SER A 1132 -62.14 18.65 12.32
#